data_AF-A0A803YI49-F1
#
_entry.id   AF-A0A803YI49-F1
#
_cell.length_a   1.000
_cell.length_b   1.000
_cell.length_c   1.000
_cell.angle_alpha   90.00
_cell.angle_beta   90.00
_cell.angle_gamma   90.00
#
_symmetry.space_group_name_H-M   'P 1'
#
loop_
_entity.id
_entity.type
_entity.pdbx_description
1 polymer ?
#
loop_
_entity_poly.entity_id
_entity_poly.type
_entity_poly.pdbx_seq_one_letter_code
_entity_poly.pdbx_strand_id
1 'polypeptide(L)'
;MYADGKFLFYDHYLIEQIKSKKEPEIQEFFLLLSVCHTVMVDVSDGQINYQAASPDEGALVTAARNFGYVFLSRTQNTITISEMGTERTYDVLAILDFNSDRKRMSVIVRDSNGRIRLYCKGADTVIFERLHPRNLKREATEEALDLLGATAIEDKLQDGVPETISKLSKADIKIWVLTGDKKETAENIGFSCELLTDETTICYGEDISGLLQTRLENQRNRAGSTSHSSLRMNEPFFQGSRNRALIITGSWLNEILLEKKKKKKKKLKLKFPKTEEEKQKQIEKKRRAEAYKEQQQKNFVDLACECKAVICCRVTPKQKAMVVDLVKKYKKAITLAIGDGANDVNMIKTAHIGVGISGQEGMQAVMSSDYSFGQFRYLQRLLLVHGRWSYIRMCKFLRYFFYKNFAFTLVHIWYSFFNGFSAQTAYEDWFITLYNVLYSSLPVLLVGLFDQDVSDKLSLRFPRLYVLGQKDLLFNYKKFFRSLLHGAMTSLVIFFIPYGAYLQTMGQDGEAPSDYQSFAVTAATSLVFVVNLQIGLDTSYWTFVNAFSVFGSIAIYFGITFDFHSAGIHVLFPSAFQFTGTAPNALKQLYLWLTMALTIAVCLLPVVAQRFLSMTICPSESDRVSEERRVRRCGAVSRSRTSTWPRRPRSELRTEGRTRRAVLRIPLPAPRL
;
A
#
# COMPACT_ATOMS: atom_id res chain seq x y z
N MET A 1 11.95 -43.02 -10.14
CA MET A 1 13.32 -42.51 -10.29
C MET A 1 13.36 -41.12 -10.93
N TYR A 2 12.41 -40.76 -11.82
CA TYR A 2 12.37 -39.44 -12.46
C TYR A 2 11.33 -38.45 -11.91
N ALA A 3 10.50 -38.77 -10.91
CA ALA A 3 9.45 -37.84 -10.46
C ALA A 3 10.02 -36.50 -9.96
N ASP A 4 9.38 -35.39 -10.35
CA ASP A 4 9.70 -34.06 -9.83
C ASP A 4 8.93 -33.83 -8.53
N GLY A 5 9.66 -33.71 -7.41
CA GLY A 5 9.08 -33.46 -6.10
C GLY A 5 8.39 -32.09 -5.95
N LYS A 6 8.51 -31.19 -6.94
CA LYS A 6 7.84 -29.89 -6.96
C LYS A 6 6.46 -29.91 -7.61
N PHE A 7 6.07 -31.02 -8.24
CA PHE A 7 4.80 -31.12 -8.95
C PHE A 7 3.64 -31.37 -7.98
N LEU A 8 2.64 -30.48 -8.01
CA LEU A 8 1.55 -30.39 -7.02
C LEU A 8 0.23 -30.98 -7.53
N PHE A 9 0.26 -32.02 -8.36
CA PHE A 9 -0.95 -32.69 -8.83
C PHE A 9 -0.86 -34.18 -8.51
N TYR A 10 -1.81 -34.64 -7.69
CA TYR A 10 -1.88 -36.00 -7.17
C TYR A 10 -3.30 -36.52 -7.33
N ASP A 11 -3.49 -37.42 -8.30
CA ASP A 11 -4.72 -38.17 -8.45
C ASP A 11 -4.40 -39.66 -8.31
N HIS A 12 -4.79 -40.23 -7.16
CA HIS A 12 -4.60 -41.65 -6.88
C HIS A 12 -5.38 -42.55 -7.83
N TYR A 13 -6.58 -42.12 -8.25
CA TYR A 13 -7.40 -42.88 -9.19
C TYR A 13 -6.72 -42.96 -10.56
N LEU A 14 -6.20 -41.84 -11.05
CA LEU A 14 -5.50 -41.80 -12.34
C LEU A 14 -4.24 -42.68 -12.35
N ILE A 15 -3.47 -42.68 -11.26
CA ILE A 15 -2.30 -43.55 -11.09
C ILE A 15 -2.71 -45.04 -11.08
N GLU A 16 -3.79 -45.40 -10.39
CA GLU A 16 -4.30 -46.77 -10.38
C GLU A 16 -4.77 -47.21 -11.77
N GLN A 17 -5.45 -46.34 -12.52
CA GLN A 17 -5.90 -46.64 -13.88
C GLN A 17 -4.71 -46.85 -14.84
N ILE A 18 -3.69 -45.99 -14.79
CA ILE A 18 -2.45 -46.16 -15.59
C ILE A 18 -1.78 -47.49 -15.28
N LYS A 19 -1.68 -47.87 -14.00
CA LYS A 19 -1.10 -49.15 -13.56
C LYS A 19 -1.95 -50.35 -13.99
N SER A 20 -3.27 -50.22 -13.98
CA SER A 20 -4.20 -51.30 -14.35
C SER A 20 -4.13 -51.67 -15.84
N LYS A 21 -3.67 -50.73 -16.69
CA LYS A 21 -3.63 -50.85 -18.16
C LYS A 21 -4.97 -51.23 -18.82
N LYS A 22 -6.10 -51.05 -18.12
CA LYS A 22 -7.44 -51.41 -18.63
C LYS A 22 -7.95 -50.44 -19.68
N GLU A 23 -7.57 -49.17 -19.58
CA GLU A 23 -8.00 -48.11 -20.49
C GLU A 23 -6.82 -47.60 -21.35
N PRO A 24 -6.77 -47.96 -22.65
CA PRO A 24 -5.67 -47.55 -23.52
C PRO A 24 -5.68 -46.04 -23.81
N GLU A 25 -6.82 -45.37 -23.64
CA GLU A 25 -7.00 -43.95 -23.96
C GLU A 25 -6.22 -43.03 -23.00
N ILE A 26 -6.16 -43.40 -21.72
CA ILE A 26 -5.36 -42.67 -20.72
C ILE A 26 -3.87 -42.76 -21.06
N GLN A 27 -3.42 -43.93 -21.54
CA GLN A 27 -2.03 -44.14 -21.95
C GLN A 27 -1.69 -43.28 -23.17
N GLU A 28 -2.58 -43.26 -24.17
CA GLU A 28 -2.42 -42.42 -25.36
C GLU A 28 -2.47 -40.92 -25.01
N PHE A 29 -3.24 -40.51 -24.00
CA PHE A 29 -3.26 -39.13 -23.52
C PHE A 29 -1.90 -38.70 -22.94
N PHE A 30 -1.31 -39.49 -22.03
CA PHE A 30 0.00 -39.16 -21.47
C PHE A 30 1.14 -39.30 -22.49
N LEU A 31 1.00 -40.22 -23.44
CA LEU A 31 1.90 -40.32 -24.60
C LEU A 31 1.81 -39.08 -25.49
N LEU A 32 0.61 -38.55 -25.74
CA LEU A 32 0.43 -37.28 -26.46
C LEU A 32 1.13 -36.13 -25.74
N LEU A 33 1.03 -36.04 -24.42
CA LEU A 33 1.68 -34.98 -23.63
C LEU A 33 3.21 -35.09 -23.65
N SER A 34 3.78 -36.29 -23.73
CA SER A 34 5.23 -36.55 -23.77
C SER A 34 5.86 -36.55 -25.16
N VAL A 35 5.05 -36.50 -26.23
CA VAL A 35 5.52 -36.51 -27.63
C VAL A 35 5.15 -35.21 -28.37
N CYS A 36 3.95 -34.68 -28.16
CA CYS A 36 3.46 -33.49 -28.87
C CYS A 36 3.89 -32.20 -28.16
N HIS A 37 5.18 -31.85 -28.23
CA HIS A 37 5.71 -30.60 -27.66
C HIS A 37 7.02 -30.16 -28.32
N THR A 38 7.51 -28.97 -27.96
CA THR A 38 8.84 -28.47 -28.37
C THR A 38 9.84 -28.35 -27.23
N VAL A 39 9.49 -28.85 -26.04
CA VAL A 39 10.37 -28.90 -24.85
C VAL A 39 11.67 -29.65 -25.16
N MET A 40 12.78 -29.11 -24.66
CA MET A 40 14.11 -29.70 -24.72
C MET A 40 14.51 -30.25 -23.35
N VAL A 41 15.29 -31.33 -23.34
CA VAL A 41 15.85 -31.91 -22.11
C VAL A 41 17.29 -31.47 -21.93
N ASP A 42 17.61 -31.01 -20.74
CA ASP A 42 18.97 -30.84 -20.24
C ASP A 42 19.17 -31.80 -19.06
N VAL A 43 20.21 -32.63 -19.10
CA VAL A 43 20.51 -33.60 -18.05
C VAL A 43 21.73 -33.10 -17.28
N SER A 44 21.50 -32.55 -16.10
CA SER A 44 22.56 -32.05 -15.21
C SER A 44 22.52 -32.82 -13.89
N ASP A 45 23.66 -33.36 -13.44
CA ASP A 45 23.81 -34.09 -12.16
C ASP A 45 22.79 -35.23 -11.94
N GLY A 46 22.41 -35.93 -13.02
CA GLY A 46 21.42 -37.02 -12.97
C GLY A 46 19.96 -36.56 -12.79
N GLN A 47 19.70 -35.24 -12.81
CA GLN A 47 18.36 -34.68 -12.84
C GLN A 47 18.00 -34.19 -14.26
N ILE A 48 16.79 -34.54 -14.70
CA ILE A 48 16.20 -34.09 -15.96
C ILE A 48 15.61 -32.69 -15.74
N ASN A 49 16.10 -31.69 -16.47
CA ASN A 49 15.55 -30.34 -16.51
C ASN A 49 14.89 -30.09 -17.87
N TYR A 50 13.64 -29.65 -17.85
CA TYR A 50 12.89 -29.32 -19.07
C TYR A 50 12.97 -27.82 -19.36
N GLN A 51 13.49 -27.49 -20.54
CA GLN A 51 13.51 -26.13 -21.07
C GLN A 51 12.41 -26.00 -22.13
N ALA A 52 11.42 -25.15 -21.86
CA ALA A 52 10.26 -24.96 -22.73
C ALA A 52 10.17 -23.50 -23.20
N ALA A 53 9.79 -23.29 -24.45
CA ALA A 53 9.53 -21.94 -24.98
C ALA A 53 8.24 -21.33 -24.42
N SER A 54 7.30 -22.16 -23.97
CA SER A 54 6.08 -21.76 -23.27
C SER A 54 6.01 -22.47 -21.90
N PRO A 55 5.66 -21.76 -20.82
CA PRO A 55 5.49 -22.36 -19.50
C PRO A 55 4.40 -23.43 -19.48
N ASP A 56 3.34 -23.29 -20.29
CA ASP A 56 2.26 -24.26 -20.39
C ASP A 56 2.76 -25.61 -20.93
N GLU A 57 3.63 -25.59 -21.94
CA GLU A 57 4.23 -26.82 -22.48
C GLU A 57 5.13 -27.47 -21.44
N GLY A 58 5.93 -26.67 -20.72
CA GLY A 58 6.78 -27.16 -19.64
C GLY A 58 5.96 -27.85 -18.54
N ALA A 59 4.84 -27.27 -18.15
CA ALA A 59 3.94 -27.83 -17.14
C ALA A 59 3.32 -29.17 -17.60
N LEU A 60 2.85 -29.24 -18.86
CA LEU A 60 2.25 -30.45 -19.42
C LEU A 60 3.25 -31.63 -19.51
N VAL A 61 4.47 -31.38 -19.98
CA VAL A 61 5.51 -32.42 -20.06
C VAL A 61 5.98 -32.85 -18.66
N THR A 62 6.08 -31.90 -17.73
CA THR A 62 6.37 -32.19 -16.32
C THR A 62 5.26 -33.03 -15.67
N ALA A 63 3.99 -32.78 -16.01
CA ALA A 63 2.88 -33.61 -15.58
C ALA A 63 3.03 -35.05 -16.10
N ALA A 64 3.24 -35.22 -17.41
CA ALA A 64 3.43 -36.55 -18.01
C ALA A 64 4.58 -37.34 -17.36
N ARG A 65 5.70 -36.66 -17.08
CA ARG A 65 6.86 -37.23 -16.37
C ARG A 65 6.49 -37.78 -15.00
N ASN A 66 5.65 -37.08 -14.23
CA ASN A 66 5.22 -37.53 -12.90
C ASN A 66 4.25 -38.71 -12.94
N PHE A 67 3.52 -38.87 -14.03
CA PHE A 67 2.67 -40.04 -14.29
C PHE A 67 3.41 -41.22 -14.94
N GLY A 68 4.74 -41.13 -15.07
CA GLY A 68 5.58 -42.23 -15.56
C GLY A 68 5.86 -42.22 -17.06
N TYR A 69 5.47 -41.16 -17.78
CA TYR A 69 5.79 -40.95 -19.20
C TYR A 69 6.86 -39.87 -19.31
N VAL A 70 8.12 -40.29 -19.23
CA VAL A 70 9.26 -39.37 -19.11
C VAL A 70 9.84 -39.08 -20.48
N PHE A 71 9.83 -37.82 -20.90
CA PHE A 71 10.58 -37.39 -22.06
C PHE A 71 12.08 -37.37 -21.73
N LEU A 72 12.89 -38.14 -22.48
CA LEU A 72 14.33 -38.33 -22.20
C LEU A 72 15.20 -37.52 -23.15
N SER A 73 14.99 -37.69 -24.46
CA SER A 73 15.80 -37.02 -25.48
C SER A 73 15.06 -36.91 -26.80
N ARG A 74 15.52 -35.98 -27.64
CA ARG A 74 14.98 -35.75 -28.97
C ARG A 74 16.09 -35.37 -29.94
N THR A 75 16.01 -35.93 -31.13
CA THR A 75 16.79 -35.53 -32.30
C THR A 75 15.88 -34.88 -33.34
N GLN A 76 16.40 -34.56 -34.53
CA GLN A 76 15.56 -34.06 -35.62
C GLN A 76 14.55 -35.12 -36.12
N ASN A 77 14.89 -36.40 -36.01
CA ASN A 77 14.13 -37.50 -36.62
C ASN A 77 13.58 -38.50 -35.60
N THR A 78 13.96 -38.40 -34.32
CA THR A 78 13.51 -39.35 -33.28
C THR A 78 13.20 -38.66 -31.97
N ILE A 79 12.24 -39.22 -31.23
CA ILE A 79 11.90 -38.84 -29.85
C ILE A 79 12.00 -40.09 -28.98
N THR A 80 12.77 -40.03 -27.90
CA THR A 80 12.93 -41.12 -26.93
C THR A 80 12.22 -40.76 -25.64
N ILE A 81 11.34 -41.66 -25.20
CA ILE A 81 10.58 -41.53 -23.96
C ILE A 81 10.75 -42.79 -23.11
N SER A 82 10.64 -42.66 -21.79
CA SER A 82 10.49 -43.79 -20.87
C SER A 82 9.01 -43.93 -20.53
N GLU A 83 8.38 -45.01 -21.01
CA GLU A 83 7.02 -45.39 -20.66
C GLU A 83 7.04 -46.34 -19.47
N MET A 84 6.66 -45.87 -18.29
CA MET A 84 6.59 -46.66 -17.06
C MET A 84 7.90 -47.41 -16.75
N GLY A 85 9.04 -46.80 -17.11
CA GLY A 85 10.38 -47.37 -16.94
C GLY A 85 10.92 -48.15 -18.14
N THR A 86 10.14 -48.32 -19.22
CA THR A 86 10.60 -48.94 -20.46
C THR A 86 10.92 -47.86 -21.50
N GLU A 87 12.15 -47.83 -22.00
CA GLU A 87 12.52 -46.86 -23.05
C GLU A 87 11.93 -47.24 -24.40
N ARG A 88 11.32 -46.27 -25.07
CA ARG A 88 10.77 -46.38 -26.42
C ARG A 88 11.19 -45.19 -27.27
N THR A 89 11.57 -45.48 -28.50
CA THR A 89 11.98 -44.48 -29.49
C THR A 89 10.96 -44.43 -30.61
N TYR A 90 10.50 -43.22 -30.91
CA TYR A 90 9.53 -42.92 -31.96
C TYR A 90 10.21 -42.15 -33.08
N ASP A 91 9.95 -42.54 -34.33
CA ASP A 91 10.43 -41.80 -35.49
C ASP A 91 9.50 -40.61 -35.74
N VAL A 92 10.05 -39.40 -35.76
CA VAL A 92 9.31 -38.18 -36.04
C VAL A 92 9.31 -37.93 -37.55
N LEU A 93 8.13 -37.99 -38.16
CA LEU A 93 7.97 -37.77 -39.60
C LEU A 93 7.76 -36.29 -39.92
N ALA A 94 7.00 -35.57 -39.08
CA ALA A 94 6.76 -34.15 -39.25
C ALA A 94 6.35 -33.50 -37.93
N ILE A 95 6.76 -32.26 -37.74
CA ILE A 95 6.33 -31.40 -36.64
C ILE A 95 5.71 -30.16 -37.25
N LEU A 96 4.49 -29.86 -36.82
CA LEU A 96 3.72 -28.70 -37.24
C LEU A 96 3.59 -27.79 -36.04
N ASP A 97 4.56 -26.89 -35.89
CA ASP A 97 4.68 -25.98 -34.75
C ASP A 97 3.44 -25.14 -34.50
N PHE A 98 3.30 -24.73 -33.24
CA PHE A 98 2.25 -23.80 -32.84
C PHE A 98 2.44 -22.44 -33.53
N ASN A 99 1.36 -21.94 -34.12
CA ASN A 99 1.29 -20.57 -34.63
C ASN A 99 -0.03 -19.94 -34.15
N SER A 100 -0.01 -18.65 -33.82
CA SER A 100 -1.17 -17.81 -33.46
C SER A 100 -2.33 -17.93 -34.44
N ASP A 101 -2.05 -18.12 -35.74
CA ASP A 101 -3.10 -18.32 -36.76
C ASP A 101 -3.71 -19.73 -36.70
N ARG A 102 -2.90 -20.75 -36.38
CA ARG A 102 -3.34 -22.16 -36.32
C ARG A 102 -3.97 -22.51 -34.97
N LYS A 103 -3.54 -21.85 -33.88
CA LYS A 103 -3.89 -22.10 -32.46
C LYS A 103 -3.80 -23.57 -32.02
N ARG A 104 -2.94 -24.36 -32.68
CA ARG A 104 -2.70 -25.78 -32.39
C ARG A 104 -1.31 -26.19 -32.82
N MET A 105 -0.76 -27.18 -32.14
CA MET A 105 0.45 -27.91 -32.48
C MET A 105 0.08 -29.34 -32.90
N SER A 106 0.84 -29.90 -33.85
CA SER A 106 0.67 -31.31 -34.23
C SER A 106 2.00 -31.98 -34.49
N VAL A 107 2.11 -33.26 -34.17
CA VAL A 107 3.30 -34.08 -34.43
C VAL A 107 2.86 -35.39 -35.08
N ILE A 108 3.55 -35.79 -36.14
CA ILE A 108 3.36 -37.07 -36.80
C ILE A 108 4.52 -37.96 -36.42
N VAL A 109 4.21 -39.10 -35.79
CA VAL A 109 5.21 -40.09 -35.38
C VAL A 109 4.91 -41.45 -35.98
N ARG A 110 5.96 -42.26 -36.14
CA ARG A 110 5.89 -43.68 -36.45
C ARG A 110 6.40 -44.47 -35.25
N ASP A 111 5.58 -45.40 -34.80
CA ASP A 111 5.90 -46.32 -33.71
C ASP A 111 6.83 -47.46 -34.22
N SER A 112 7.48 -48.17 -33.29
CA SER A 112 8.35 -49.32 -33.58
C SER A 112 7.63 -50.43 -34.36
N ASN A 113 6.30 -50.51 -34.24
CA ASN A 113 5.42 -51.41 -34.98
C ASN A 113 5.07 -50.93 -36.41
N GLY A 114 5.67 -49.82 -36.89
CA GLY A 114 5.43 -49.25 -38.21
C GLY A 114 4.12 -48.44 -38.35
N ARG A 115 3.35 -48.28 -37.27
CA ARG A 115 2.10 -47.51 -37.27
C ARG A 115 2.38 -46.02 -37.25
N ILE A 116 1.78 -45.28 -38.18
CA ILE A 116 1.87 -43.82 -38.25
C ILE A 116 0.69 -43.21 -37.48
N ARG A 117 0.97 -42.27 -36.58
CA ARG A 117 -0.02 -41.57 -35.76
C ARG A 117 0.19 -40.07 -35.80
N LEU A 118 -0.92 -39.32 -35.77
CA LEU A 118 -0.94 -37.87 -35.65
C LEU A 118 -1.43 -37.50 -34.25
N TYR A 119 -0.59 -36.84 -33.47
CA TYR A 119 -0.98 -36.23 -32.21
C TYR A 119 -1.21 -34.73 -32.42
N CYS A 120 -2.27 -34.18 -31.84
CA CYS A 120 -2.60 -32.77 -31.96
C CYS A 120 -3.13 -32.22 -30.64
N LYS A 121 -2.61 -31.07 -30.22
CA LYS A 121 -3.09 -30.30 -29.06
C LYS A 121 -3.31 -28.84 -29.46
N GLY A 122 -4.32 -28.18 -28.90
CA GLY A 122 -4.62 -26.78 -29.24
C GLY A 122 -5.92 -26.29 -28.60
N ALA A 123 -6.35 -25.10 -29.01
CA ALA A 123 -7.60 -24.51 -28.54
C ALA A 123 -8.79 -25.41 -28.90
N ASP A 124 -9.67 -25.60 -27.92
CA ASP A 124 -10.97 -26.27 -28.02
C ASP A 124 -11.73 -25.92 -29.31
N THR A 125 -11.94 -24.63 -29.59
CA THR A 125 -12.67 -24.15 -30.79
C THR A 125 -12.08 -24.69 -32.09
N VAL A 126 -10.76 -24.89 -32.13
CA VAL A 126 -10.04 -25.34 -33.33
C VAL A 126 -10.02 -26.86 -33.42
N ILE A 127 -9.87 -27.55 -32.30
CA ILE A 127 -9.83 -29.01 -32.25
C ILE A 127 -11.23 -29.59 -32.53
N PHE A 128 -12.28 -29.05 -31.91
CA PHE A 128 -13.66 -29.54 -32.06
C PHE A 128 -14.21 -29.43 -33.49
N GLU A 129 -13.85 -28.37 -34.23
CA GLU A 129 -14.18 -28.23 -35.66
C GLU A 129 -13.59 -29.34 -36.54
N ARG A 130 -12.50 -29.97 -36.09
CA ARG A 130 -11.71 -30.95 -36.86
C ARG A 130 -11.93 -32.38 -36.41
N LEU A 131 -12.76 -32.60 -35.39
CA LEU A 131 -13.18 -33.94 -35.00
C LEU A 131 -14.13 -34.54 -36.03
N HIS A 132 -14.08 -35.87 -36.16
CA HIS A 132 -14.99 -36.58 -37.04
C HIS A 132 -16.45 -36.37 -36.59
N PRO A 133 -17.42 -36.14 -37.52
CA PRO A 133 -18.81 -35.84 -37.16
C PRO A 133 -19.51 -36.90 -36.30
N ARG A 134 -19.06 -38.17 -36.38
CA ARG A 134 -19.59 -39.31 -35.60
C ARG A 134 -18.78 -39.64 -34.33
N ASN A 135 -18.08 -38.67 -33.75
CA ASN A 135 -17.32 -38.92 -32.53
C ASN A 135 -18.26 -39.04 -31.31
N LEU A 136 -18.46 -40.28 -30.84
CA LEU A 136 -19.34 -40.62 -29.70
C LEU A 136 -18.94 -39.93 -28.38
N LYS A 137 -17.71 -39.40 -28.29
CA LYS A 137 -17.16 -38.73 -27.10
C LYS A 137 -17.17 -37.21 -27.19
N ARG A 138 -17.75 -36.63 -28.24
CA ARG A 138 -17.73 -35.18 -28.45
C ARG A 138 -18.44 -34.43 -27.31
N GLU A 139 -19.69 -34.79 -27.03
CA GLU A 139 -20.51 -34.12 -26.01
C GLU A 139 -19.96 -34.33 -24.59
N ALA A 140 -19.58 -35.57 -24.24
CA ALA A 140 -18.98 -35.87 -22.95
C ALA A 140 -17.64 -35.14 -22.73
N THR A 141 -16.82 -34.98 -23.78
CA THR A 141 -15.57 -34.21 -23.71
C THR A 141 -15.85 -32.70 -23.59
N GLU A 142 -16.89 -32.19 -24.23
CA GLU A 142 -17.30 -30.78 -24.15
C GLU A 142 -17.79 -30.44 -22.74
N GLU A 143 -18.67 -31.27 -22.17
CA GLU A 143 -19.15 -31.13 -20.78
C GLU A 143 -18.00 -31.25 -19.76
N ALA A 144 -17.08 -32.20 -19.98
CA ALA A 144 -15.89 -32.34 -19.14
C ALA A 144 -14.92 -31.15 -19.27
N LEU A 145 -14.77 -30.57 -20.46
CA LEU A 145 -13.93 -29.39 -20.69
C LEU A 145 -14.55 -28.11 -20.14
N ASP A 146 -15.87 -27.97 -20.13
CA ASP A 146 -16.54 -26.87 -19.45
C ASP A 146 -16.36 -26.98 -17.92
N LEU A 147 -16.49 -28.20 -17.39
CA LEU A 147 -16.22 -28.49 -15.98
C LEU A 147 -14.73 -28.29 -15.61
N LEU A 148 -13.80 -28.70 -16.48
CA LEU A 148 -12.37 -28.46 -16.31
C LEU A 148 -11.99 -26.99 -16.54
N GLY A 149 -12.62 -26.29 -17.47
CA GLY A 149 -12.41 -24.87 -17.74
C GLY A 149 -12.76 -24.01 -16.53
N ALA A 150 -13.74 -24.47 -15.74
CA ALA A 150 -14.07 -23.89 -14.45
C ALA A 150 -13.08 -24.25 -13.31
N THR A 151 -12.19 -25.24 -13.47
CA THR A 151 -11.43 -25.84 -12.34
C THR A 151 -9.93 -26.06 -12.54
N ALA A 152 -9.38 -26.10 -13.76
CA ALA A 152 -8.14 -26.87 -14.01
C ALA A 152 -6.89 -26.07 -14.41
N ILE A 153 -6.97 -24.76 -14.67
CA ILE A 153 -5.76 -23.93 -14.87
C ILE A 153 -5.92 -22.66 -14.05
N GLU A 154 -5.70 -22.80 -12.74
CA GLU A 154 -5.61 -21.66 -11.85
C GLU A 154 -4.26 -20.97 -12.10
N ASP A 155 -4.29 -19.76 -12.68
CA ASP A 155 -3.10 -18.94 -12.82
C ASP A 155 -2.59 -18.62 -11.41
N LYS A 156 -1.43 -19.18 -11.06
CA LYS A 156 -1.00 -19.23 -9.67
C LYS A 156 -0.66 -17.84 -9.19
N LEU A 157 -1.55 -17.28 -8.39
CA LEU A 157 -1.33 -16.02 -7.70
C LEU A 157 -0.15 -16.13 -6.73
N GLN A 158 0.51 -15.01 -6.49
CA GLN A 158 1.51 -14.92 -5.42
C GLN A 158 0.86 -15.17 -4.05
N ASP A 159 1.64 -15.68 -3.11
CA ASP A 159 1.18 -16.01 -1.76
C ASP A 159 0.51 -14.80 -1.08
N GLY A 160 -0.72 -14.96 -0.61
CA GLY A 160 -1.43 -13.96 0.19
C GLY A 160 -1.96 -12.75 -0.59
N VAL A 161 -2.06 -12.84 -1.93
CA VAL A 161 -2.71 -11.80 -2.76
C VAL A 161 -4.19 -11.60 -2.37
N PRO A 162 -5.05 -12.64 -2.27
CA PRO A 162 -6.47 -12.45 -1.92
C PRO A 162 -6.64 -11.81 -0.53
N GLU A 163 -5.90 -12.30 0.47
CA GLU A 163 -5.93 -11.75 1.83
C GLU A 163 -5.52 -10.26 1.87
N THR A 164 -4.50 -9.90 1.08
CA THR A 164 -4.02 -8.51 0.96
C THR A 164 -5.06 -7.61 0.33
N ILE A 165 -5.66 -8.03 -0.80
CA ILE A 165 -6.72 -7.29 -1.50
C ILE A 165 -7.93 -7.10 -0.59
N SER A 166 -8.35 -8.15 0.12
CA SER A 166 -9.46 -8.10 1.08
C SER A 166 -9.20 -7.08 2.21
N LYS A 167 -7.99 -7.03 2.77
CA LYS A 167 -7.62 -6.05 3.81
C LYS A 167 -7.55 -4.62 3.28
N LEU A 168 -6.99 -4.42 2.08
CA LEU A 168 -6.95 -3.09 1.44
C LEU A 168 -8.37 -2.59 1.11
N SER A 169 -9.25 -3.48 0.64
CA SER A 169 -10.67 -3.16 0.41
C SER A 169 -11.38 -2.79 1.71
N LYS A 170 -11.11 -3.49 2.82
CA LYS A 170 -11.64 -3.13 4.16
C LYS A 170 -11.10 -1.79 4.68
N ALA A 171 -9.99 -1.30 4.15
CA ALA A 171 -9.43 0.02 4.40
C ALA A 171 -9.96 1.10 3.43
N ASP A 172 -11.02 0.79 2.67
CA ASP A 172 -11.64 1.67 1.66
C ASP A 172 -10.67 2.11 0.55
N ILE A 173 -9.67 1.28 0.25
CA ILE A 173 -8.76 1.48 -0.88
C ILE A 173 -9.40 0.85 -2.12
N LYS A 174 -9.67 1.66 -3.14
CA LYS A 174 -10.16 1.20 -4.44
C LYS A 174 -9.01 0.63 -5.26
N ILE A 175 -9.19 -0.59 -5.77
CA ILE A 175 -8.16 -1.34 -6.51
C ILE A 175 -8.57 -1.41 -7.97
N TRP A 176 -7.66 -0.95 -8.84
CA TRP A 176 -7.83 -0.98 -10.29
C TRP A 176 -6.75 -1.86 -10.89
N VAL A 177 -7.13 -2.85 -11.68
CA VAL A 177 -6.22 -3.81 -12.32
C VAL A 177 -6.01 -3.38 -13.77
N LEU A 178 -4.77 -3.09 -14.17
CA LEU A 178 -4.43 -2.66 -15.53
C LEU A 178 -3.51 -3.72 -16.17
N THR A 179 -4.06 -4.61 -16.98
CA THR A 179 -3.31 -5.71 -17.62
C THR A 179 -3.22 -5.57 -19.14
N GLY A 180 -2.14 -6.12 -19.70
CA GLY A 180 -1.96 -6.36 -21.13
C GLY A 180 -2.71 -7.60 -21.63
N ASP A 181 -3.22 -8.44 -20.73
CA ASP A 181 -3.82 -9.72 -21.04
C ASP A 181 -5.22 -9.62 -21.65
N LYS A 182 -5.71 -10.78 -22.10
CA LYS A 182 -7.06 -10.93 -22.61
C LYS A 182 -8.09 -10.74 -21.50
N LYS A 183 -9.33 -10.44 -21.92
CA LYS A 183 -10.44 -10.14 -21.02
C LYS A 183 -10.75 -11.34 -20.12
N GLU A 184 -10.79 -12.53 -20.69
CA GLU A 184 -11.17 -13.76 -20.00
C GLU A 184 -10.17 -14.10 -18.88
N THR A 185 -8.87 -13.98 -19.17
CA THR A 185 -7.80 -14.18 -18.17
C THR A 185 -7.89 -13.15 -17.04
N ALA A 186 -8.09 -11.88 -17.37
CA ALA A 186 -8.19 -10.81 -16.37
C ALA A 186 -9.42 -10.96 -15.46
N GLU A 187 -10.53 -11.44 -16.02
CA GLU A 187 -11.76 -11.74 -15.30
C GLU A 187 -11.56 -12.91 -14.34
N ASN A 188 -10.95 -14.01 -14.81
CA ASN A 188 -10.59 -15.16 -13.97
C ASN A 188 -9.66 -14.75 -12.81
N ILE A 189 -8.60 -13.98 -13.07
CA ILE A 189 -7.71 -13.44 -12.04
C ILE A 189 -8.50 -12.55 -11.06
N GLY A 190 -9.49 -11.79 -11.55
CA GLY A 190 -10.38 -10.98 -10.72
C GLY A 190 -11.19 -11.80 -9.72
N PHE A 191 -11.69 -12.97 -10.13
CA PHE A 191 -12.38 -13.92 -9.25
C PHE A 191 -11.41 -14.62 -8.29
N SER A 192 -10.26 -15.12 -8.77
CA SER A 192 -9.24 -15.77 -7.92
C SER A 192 -8.67 -14.83 -6.85
N CYS A 193 -8.60 -13.53 -7.13
CA CYS A 193 -8.14 -12.52 -6.19
C CYS A 193 -9.22 -12.05 -5.18
N GLU A 194 -10.45 -12.58 -5.24
CA GLU A 194 -11.63 -12.09 -4.50
C GLU A 194 -11.94 -10.60 -4.76
N LEU A 195 -11.46 -10.06 -5.89
CA LEU A 195 -11.79 -8.70 -6.31
C LEU A 195 -13.23 -8.67 -6.87
N LEU A 196 -13.57 -9.72 -7.62
CA LEU A 196 -14.91 -10.05 -8.08
C LEU A 196 -15.48 -11.17 -7.20
N THR A 197 -16.79 -11.12 -6.95
CA THR A 197 -17.53 -12.15 -6.21
C THR A 197 -18.76 -12.53 -7.03
N ASP A 198 -19.38 -13.68 -6.78
CA ASP A 198 -20.58 -14.10 -7.53
C ASP A 198 -21.74 -13.09 -7.43
N GLU A 199 -21.79 -12.33 -6.33
CA GLU A 199 -22.75 -11.23 -6.13
C GLU A 199 -22.42 -9.93 -6.89
N THR A 200 -21.23 -9.82 -7.50
CA THR A 200 -20.82 -8.61 -8.24
C THR A 200 -21.50 -8.54 -9.59
N THR A 201 -22.20 -7.43 -9.86
CA THR A 201 -22.70 -7.15 -11.20
C THR A 201 -21.57 -6.58 -12.05
N ILE A 202 -21.18 -7.30 -13.10
CA ILE A 202 -20.15 -6.87 -14.04
C ILE A 202 -20.79 -5.94 -15.09
N CYS A 203 -20.20 -4.77 -15.28
CA CYS A 203 -20.59 -3.84 -16.34
C CYS A 203 -19.46 -3.74 -17.37
N TYR A 204 -19.80 -3.94 -18.64
CA TYR A 204 -18.83 -3.80 -19.73
C TYR A 204 -18.84 -2.39 -20.31
N GLY A 205 -17.73 -2.02 -20.97
CA GLY A 205 -17.58 -0.69 -21.58
C GLY A 205 -18.69 -0.34 -22.59
N GLU A 206 -19.22 -1.34 -23.30
CA GLU A 206 -20.30 -1.17 -24.28
C GLU A 206 -21.61 -0.72 -23.60
N ASP A 207 -22.01 -1.39 -22.52
CA ASP A 207 -23.21 -1.04 -21.73
C ASP A 207 -23.14 0.38 -21.15
N ILE A 208 -21.92 0.78 -20.78
CA ILE A 208 -21.65 2.07 -20.14
C ILE A 208 -21.58 3.22 -21.14
N SER A 209 -21.25 2.93 -22.40
CA SER A 209 -21.15 3.96 -23.43
C SER A 209 -22.47 4.73 -23.57
N GLY A 210 -23.61 4.03 -23.47
CA GLY A 210 -24.94 4.63 -23.43
C GLY A 210 -25.13 5.55 -22.22
N LEU A 211 -24.81 5.07 -21.01
CA LEU A 211 -24.90 5.87 -19.77
C LEU A 211 -24.05 7.16 -19.81
N LEU A 212 -22.82 7.04 -20.34
CA LEU A 212 -21.92 8.19 -20.50
C LEU A 212 -22.49 9.21 -21.51
N GLN A 213 -23.03 8.73 -22.63
CA GLN A 213 -23.67 9.59 -23.64
C GLN A 213 -24.90 10.30 -23.08
N THR A 214 -25.80 9.58 -22.39
CA THR A 214 -26.98 10.16 -21.76
C THR A 214 -26.61 11.23 -20.74
N ARG A 215 -25.59 11.00 -19.90
CA ARG A 215 -25.14 12.03 -18.94
C ARG A 215 -24.58 13.25 -19.64
N LEU A 216 -23.83 13.05 -20.73
CA LEU A 216 -23.23 14.13 -21.50
C LEU A 216 -24.29 14.98 -22.22
N GLU A 217 -25.34 14.34 -22.76
CA GLU A 217 -26.50 15.00 -23.35
C GLU A 217 -27.30 15.77 -22.28
N ASN A 218 -27.53 15.18 -21.12
CA ASN A 218 -28.21 15.85 -20.00
C ASN A 218 -27.43 17.08 -19.52
N GLN A 219 -26.09 16.99 -19.44
CA GLN A 219 -25.24 18.13 -19.09
C GLN A 219 -25.29 19.22 -20.17
N ARG A 220 -25.33 18.84 -21.45
CA ARG A 220 -25.44 19.78 -22.58
C ARG A 220 -26.79 20.50 -22.61
N ASN A 221 -27.88 19.77 -22.37
CA ASN A 221 -29.23 20.33 -22.34
C ASN A 221 -29.40 21.29 -21.14
N ARG A 222 -28.79 20.98 -19.99
CA ARG A 222 -28.80 21.84 -18.80
C ARG A 222 -27.90 23.08 -18.93
N ALA A 223 -26.81 23.01 -19.69
CA ALA A 223 -25.95 24.17 -19.95
C ALA A 223 -26.64 25.28 -20.76
N GLY A 224 -27.78 25.00 -21.41
CA GLY A 224 -28.62 25.96 -22.11
C GLY A 224 -29.68 26.66 -21.24
N SER A 225 -29.94 26.19 -20.01
CA SER A 225 -30.92 26.80 -19.09
C SER A 225 -30.24 27.51 -17.93
N THR A 226 -30.52 28.80 -17.75
CA THR A 226 -29.81 29.71 -16.85
C THR A 226 -30.00 29.44 -15.35
N SER A 227 -28.88 29.55 -14.62
CA SER A 227 -28.69 30.18 -13.30
C SER A 227 -29.11 29.54 -11.96
N HIS A 228 -29.88 28.45 -11.84
CA HIS A 228 -30.26 27.91 -10.51
C HIS A 228 -29.93 26.42 -10.22
N SER A 229 -29.19 25.71 -11.07
CA SER A 229 -29.01 24.25 -10.94
C SER A 229 -27.61 23.76 -10.50
N SER A 230 -26.73 24.65 -10.03
CA SER A 230 -25.36 24.29 -9.60
C SER A 230 -25.29 23.28 -8.44
N LEU A 231 -26.41 23.05 -7.75
CA LEU A 231 -26.51 22.14 -6.60
C LEU A 231 -26.71 20.65 -6.94
N ARG A 232 -26.91 20.26 -8.22
CA ARG A 232 -27.11 18.85 -8.63
C ARG A 232 -26.02 18.29 -9.56
N MET A 233 -24.76 18.65 -9.34
CA MET A 233 -23.64 18.17 -10.17
C MET A 233 -23.21 16.72 -9.89
N ASN A 234 -23.64 16.14 -8.77
CA ASN A 234 -23.19 14.81 -8.31
C ASN A 234 -24.37 13.82 -8.12
N GLU A 235 -25.28 13.72 -9.10
CA GLU A 235 -26.15 12.53 -9.13
C GLU A 235 -25.30 11.30 -9.46
N PRO A 236 -25.43 10.19 -8.73
CA PRO A 236 -24.70 8.97 -9.04
C PRO A 236 -25.13 8.43 -10.41
N PHE A 237 -24.21 7.82 -11.16
CA PHE A 237 -24.56 7.16 -12.42
C PHE A 237 -25.50 5.98 -12.20
N PHE A 238 -25.35 5.32 -11.06
CA PHE A 238 -26.11 4.15 -10.72
C PHE A 238 -27.11 4.42 -9.60
N GLN A 239 -28.38 4.12 -9.85
CA GLN A 239 -29.41 4.10 -8.81
C GLN A 239 -29.31 2.77 -8.03
N GLY A 240 -29.07 2.86 -6.72
CA GLY A 240 -29.00 1.72 -5.79
C GLY A 240 -27.58 1.21 -5.48
N SER A 241 -27.37 0.87 -4.20
CA SER A 241 -26.14 0.30 -3.63
C SER A 241 -26.00 -1.19 -4.01
N ARG A 242 -25.67 -1.47 -5.27
CA ARG A 242 -25.25 -2.81 -5.70
C ARG A 242 -23.74 -2.84 -5.88
N ASN A 243 -23.14 -3.97 -5.52
CA ASN A 243 -21.72 -4.21 -5.70
C ASN A 243 -21.44 -4.41 -7.20
N ARG A 244 -20.76 -3.44 -7.85
CA ARG A 244 -20.52 -3.43 -9.30
C ARG A 244 -19.03 -3.41 -9.60
N ALA A 245 -18.63 -4.09 -10.67
CA ALA A 245 -17.28 -4.07 -11.20
C ALA A 245 -17.30 -3.62 -12.67
N LEU A 246 -16.29 -2.86 -13.08
CA LEU A 246 -16.15 -2.35 -14.43
C LEU A 246 -15.06 -3.11 -15.17
N ILE A 247 -15.38 -3.76 -16.29
CA ILE A 247 -14.40 -4.40 -17.16
C ILE A 247 -14.35 -3.69 -18.51
N ILE A 248 -13.20 -3.11 -18.84
CA ILE A 248 -13.00 -2.32 -20.06
C ILE A 248 -11.80 -2.81 -20.87
N THR A 249 -11.90 -2.69 -22.19
CA THR A 249 -10.82 -3.06 -23.12
C THR A 249 -10.02 -1.83 -23.54
N GLY A 250 -8.72 -2.02 -23.83
CA GLY A 250 -7.84 -0.95 -24.30
C GLY A 250 -8.30 -0.31 -25.62
N SER A 251 -9.04 -1.04 -26.46
CA SER A 251 -9.70 -0.49 -27.66
C SER A 251 -10.79 0.52 -27.30
N TRP A 252 -11.67 0.18 -26.36
CA TRP A 252 -12.71 1.08 -25.88
C TRP A 252 -12.12 2.30 -25.16
N LEU A 253 -11.07 2.10 -24.36
CA LEU A 253 -10.38 3.18 -23.65
C LEU A 253 -9.82 4.23 -24.63
N ASN A 254 -9.40 3.85 -25.84
CA ASN A 254 -8.94 4.80 -26.86
C ASN A 254 -10.02 5.79 -27.30
N GLU A 255 -11.28 5.40 -27.26
CA GLU A 255 -12.40 6.27 -27.62
C GLU A 255 -12.56 7.41 -26.60
N ILE A 256 -12.38 7.10 -25.32
CA ILE A 256 -12.44 8.07 -24.21
C ILE A 256 -11.17 8.92 -24.14
N LEU A 257 -10.00 8.30 -24.36
CA LEU A 257 -8.72 9.01 -24.41
C LEU A 257 -8.58 9.85 -25.69
N LEU A 258 -9.47 9.64 -26.68
CA LEU A 258 -9.50 10.31 -27.99
C LEU A 258 -8.16 10.27 -28.71
N GLU A 259 -7.41 9.16 -28.59
CA GLU A 259 -6.25 8.90 -29.44
C GLU A 259 -6.72 8.41 -30.82
N LYS A 260 -7.29 9.32 -31.63
CA LYS A 260 -7.39 9.03 -33.06
C LYS A 260 -5.96 8.97 -33.61
N LYS A 261 -5.46 7.76 -33.90
CA LYS A 261 -4.36 7.58 -34.86
C LYS A 261 -4.80 8.30 -36.14
N LYS A 262 -4.33 9.54 -36.35
CA LYS A 262 -4.48 10.22 -37.63
C LYS A 262 -3.74 9.36 -38.64
N LYS A 263 -4.44 8.47 -39.36
CA LYS A 263 -3.98 8.01 -40.67
C LYS A 263 -3.87 9.28 -41.50
N LYS A 264 -2.67 9.86 -41.56
CA LYS A 264 -2.33 10.94 -42.49
C LYS A 264 -2.53 10.37 -43.89
N LYS A 265 -3.75 10.47 -44.45
CA LYS A 265 -3.91 10.39 -45.90
C LYS A 265 -3.08 11.54 -46.45
N LYS A 266 -1.90 11.23 -46.99
CA LYS A 266 -1.06 12.16 -47.76
C LYS A 266 -1.86 12.57 -49.00
N LYS A 267 -2.80 13.50 -48.86
CA LYS A 267 -3.20 14.37 -49.96
C LYS A 267 -2.40 15.65 -49.78
N LEU A 268 -1.46 15.92 -50.68
CA LEU A 268 -0.84 17.24 -50.82
C LEU A 268 -2.00 18.22 -51.09
N LYS A 269 -2.45 18.94 -50.06
CA LYS A 269 -3.28 20.12 -50.25
C LYS A 269 -2.35 21.31 -50.21
N LEU A 270 -2.31 22.08 -51.30
CA LEU A 270 -1.71 23.41 -51.35
C LEU A 270 -2.27 24.23 -50.17
N LYS A 271 -1.40 24.70 -49.27
CA LYS A 271 -1.82 25.50 -48.11
C LYS A 271 -1.92 26.96 -48.56
N PHE A 272 -3.13 27.42 -48.86
CA PHE A 272 -3.42 28.85 -48.94
C PHE A 272 -3.34 29.49 -47.54
N PRO A 273 -2.88 30.75 -47.41
CA PRO A 273 -2.93 31.48 -46.13
C PRO A 273 -4.39 31.66 -45.71
N LYS A 274 -4.70 31.22 -44.49
CA LYS A 274 -6.06 31.29 -43.92
C LYS A 274 -6.36 32.69 -43.40
N THR A 275 -7.57 33.16 -43.64
CA THR A 275 -8.12 34.42 -43.09
C THR A 275 -8.15 34.38 -41.56
N GLU A 276 -8.02 35.52 -40.89
CA GLU A 276 -8.04 35.59 -39.41
C GLU A 276 -9.32 35.02 -38.79
N GLU A 277 -10.48 35.21 -39.44
CA GLU A 277 -11.74 34.61 -39.01
C GLU A 277 -11.72 33.07 -39.05
N GLU A 278 -11.06 32.47 -40.04
CA GLU A 278 -10.92 31.01 -40.14
C GLU A 278 -10.01 30.46 -39.04
N LYS A 279 -8.95 31.21 -38.68
CA LYS A 279 -8.08 30.86 -37.55
C LYS A 279 -8.87 30.92 -36.25
N GLN A 280 -9.69 31.94 -36.05
CA GLN A 280 -10.50 32.12 -34.85
C GLN A 280 -11.56 31.04 -34.70
N LYS A 281 -12.30 30.73 -35.77
CA LYS A 281 -13.25 29.59 -35.82
C LYS A 281 -12.54 28.25 -35.58
N GLN A 282 -11.31 28.08 -36.06
CA GLN A 282 -10.54 26.85 -35.82
C GLN A 282 -10.06 26.74 -34.37
N ILE A 283 -9.66 27.84 -33.74
CA ILE A 283 -9.29 27.91 -32.32
C ILE A 283 -10.50 27.59 -31.45
N GLU A 284 -11.65 28.20 -31.73
CA GLU A 284 -12.90 27.96 -30.99
C GLU A 284 -13.36 26.50 -31.11
N LYS A 285 -13.32 25.93 -32.33
CA LYS A 285 -13.62 24.52 -32.56
C LYS A 285 -12.67 23.60 -31.80
N LYS A 286 -11.38 23.94 -31.72
CA LYS A 286 -10.38 23.17 -30.96
C LYS A 286 -10.67 23.24 -29.46
N ARG A 287 -10.94 24.44 -28.93
CA ARG A 287 -11.30 24.65 -27.52
C ARG A 287 -12.57 23.88 -27.13
N ARG A 288 -13.60 23.89 -27.99
CA ARG A 288 -14.84 23.13 -27.77
C ARG A 288 -14.61 21.61 -27.80
N ALA A 289 -13.76 21.13 -28.69
CA ALA A 289 -13.39 19.71 -28.74
C ALA A 289 -12.58 19.28 -27.50
N GLU A 290 -11.70 20.15 -26.99
CA GLU A 290 -10.95 19.92 -25.75
C GLU A 290 -11.87 19.90 -24.52
N ALA A 291 -12.80 20.84 -24.42
CA ALA A 291 -13.79 20.86 -23.35
C ALA A 291 -14.70 19.61 -23.36
N TYR A 292 -15.13 19.17 -24.55
CA TYR A 292 -15.90 17.94 -24.70
C TYR A 292 -15.12 16.72 -24.22
N LYS A 293 -13.84 16.62 -24.61
CA LYS A 293 -12.93 15.56 -24.18
C LYS A 293 -12.77 15.54 -22.66
N GLU A 294 -12.53 16.70 -22.06
CA GLU A 294 -12.37 16.83 -20.62
C GLU A 294 -13.63 16.40 -19.86
N GLN A 295 -14.80 16.79 -20.34
CA GLN A 295 -16.07 16.40 -19.72
C GLN A 295 -16.33 14.89 -19.83
N GLN A 296 -16.05 14.29 -20.99
CA GLN A 296 -16.18 12.85 -21.19
C GLN A 296 -15.22 12.06 -20.27
N GLN A 297 -13.97 12.52 -20.17
CA GLN A 297 -12.98 11.92 -19.28
C GLN A 297 -13.38 12.03 -17.80
N LYS A 298 -13.88 13.19 -17.38
CA LYS A 298 -14.36 13.41 -16.02
C LYS A 298 -15.53 12.48 -15.68
N ASN A 299 -16.52 12.40 -16.56
CA ASN A 299 -17.66 11.49 -16.40
C ASN A 299 -17.21 10.02 -16.31
N PHE A 300 -16.23 9.60 -17.11
CA PHE A 300 -15.64 8.27 -17.02
C PHE A 300 -15.00 8.00 -15.65
N VAL A 301 -14.18 8.92 -15.15
CA VAL A 301 -13.53 8.76 -13.83
C VAL A 301 -14.57 8.76 -12.70
N ASP A 302 -15.60 9.60 -12.78
CA ASP A 302 -16.67 9.63 -11.80
C ASP A 302 -17.43 8.31 -11.74
N LEU A 303 -17.78 7.74 -12.90
CA LEU A 303 -18.41 6.42 -13.01
C LEU A 303 -17.50 5.31 -12.47
N ALA A 304 -16.23 5.29 -12.88
CA ALA A 304 -15.27 4.26 -12.48
C ALA A 304 -15.02 4.25 -10.95
N CYS A 305 -15.13 5.40 -10.29
CA CYS A 305 -15.03 5.50 -8.84
C CYS A 305 -16.29 5.05 -8.08
N GLU A 306 -17.47 5.00 -8.73
CA GLU A 306 -18.68 4.41 -8.13
C GLU A 306 -18.59 2.87 -8.09
N CYS A 307 -17.86 2.26 -9.01
CA CYS A 307 -17.59 0.82 -9.01
C CYS A 307 -16.68 0.42 -7.84
N LYS A 308 -16.85 -0.82 -7.35
CA LYS A 308 -15.97 -1.39 -6.32
C LYS A 308 -14.59 -1.71 -6.88
N ALA A 309 -14.55 -2.26 -8.09
CA ALA A 309 -13.34 -2.66 -8.80
C ALA A 309 -13.41 -2.25 -10.27
N VAL A 310 -12.24 -1.97 -10.87
CA VAL A 310 -12.10 -1.65 -12.29
C VAL A 310 -10.98 -2.51 -12.86
N ILE A 311 -11.25 -3.21 -13.96
CA ILE A 311 -10.30 -4.07 -14.65
C ILE A 311 -10.18 -3.58 -16.10
N CYS A 312 -8.97 -3.18 -16.48
CA CYS A 312 -8.66 -2.75 -17.83
C CYS A 312 -7.81 -3.82 -18.51
N CYS A 313 -8.30 -4.36 -19.62
CA CYS A 313 -7.69 -5.47 -20.36
C CYS A 313 -7.07 -4.99 -21.68
N ARG A 314 -6.03 -5.68 -22.19
CA ARG A 314 -5.30 -5.32 -23.41
C ARG A 314 -4.82 -3.86 -23.43
N VAL A 315 -4.31 -3.37 -22.31
CA VAL A 315 -3.87 -1.98 -22.15
C VAL A 315 -2.38 -1.84 -22.47
N THR A 316 -2.04 -0.85 -23.28
CA THR A 316 -0.64 -0.52 -23.60
C THR A 316 0.04 0.23 -22.43
N PRO A 317 1.37 0.17 -22.29
CA PRO A 317 2.11 0.89 -21.24
C PRO A 317 1.77 2.39 -21.14
N LYS A 318 1.59 3.04 -22.28
CA LYS A 318 1.20 4.45 -22.36
C LYS A 318 -0.20 4.68 -21.81
N GLN A 319 -1.16 3.81 -22.15
CA GLN A 319 -2.52 3.91 -21.66
C GLN A 319 -2.59 3.69 -20.15
N LYS A 320 -1.77 2.77 -19.58
CA LYS A 320 -1.71 2.57 -18.13
C LYS A 320 -1.37 3.87 -17.40
N ALA A 321 -0.32 4.58 -17.85
CA ALA A 321 0.06 5.88 -17.31
C ALA A 321 -1.04 6.95 -17.46
N MET A 322 -1.70 6.99 -18.62
CA MET A 322 -2.81 7.93 -18.85
C MET A 322 -3.99 7.69 -17.91
N VAL A 323 -4.34 6.44 -17.60
CA VAL A 323 -5.42 6.14 -16.63
C VAL A 323 -5.08 6.69 -15.25
N VAL A 324 -3.84 6.51 -14.79
CA VAL A 324 -3.38 7.05 -13.51
C VAL A 324 -3.44 8.59 -13.50
N ASP A 325 -3.00 9.23 -14.59
CA ASP A 325 -3.04 10.69 -14.74
C ASP A 325 -4.47 11.24 -14.72
N LEU A 326 -5.44 10.56 -15.35
CA LEU A 326 -6.85 10.94 -15.32
C LEU A 326 -7.42 10.92 -13.90
N VAL A 327 -7.16 9.85 -13.14
CA VAL A 327 -7.64 9.73 -11.75
C VAL A 327 -7.02 10.82 -10.88
N LYS A 328 -5.72 11.06 -11.02
CA LYS A 328 -4.98 12.12 -10.33
C LYS A 328 -5.54 13.51 -10.64
N LYS A 329 -5.80 13.81 -11.91
CA LYS A 329 -6.31 15.11 -12.37
C LYS A 329 -7.73 15.40 -11.87
N TYR A 330 -8.65 14.44 -12.00
CA TYR A 330 -10.09 14.72 -11.79
C TYR A 330 -10.59 14.41 -10.37
N LYS A 331 -10.08 13.37 -9.69
CA LYS A 331 -10.49 13.07 -8.30
C LYS A 331 -9.62 13.74 -7.24
N LYS A 332 -8.42 14.22 -7.59
CA LYS A 332 -7.41 14.74 -6.64
C LYS A 332 -7.11 13.76 -5.51
N ALA A 333 -7.22 12.46 -5.79
CA ALA A 333 -6.91 11.40 -4.84
C ALA A 333 -5.42 11.04 -4.91
N ILE A 334 -4.88 10.56 -3.78
CA ILE A 334 -3.53 9.97 -3.75
C ILE A 334 -3.59 8.63 -4.49
N THR A 335 -2.72 8.47 -5.47
CA THR A 335 -2.66 7.29 -6.34
C THR A 335 -1.38 6.50 -6.06
N LEU A 336 -1.51 5.18 -5.94
CA LEU A 336 -0.40 4.24 -5.84
C LEU A 336 -0.42 3.34 -7.06
N ALA A 337 0.74 3.16 -7.70
CA ALA A 337 0.91 2.22 -8.80
C ALA A 337 1.91 1.13 -8.40
N ILE A 338 1.58 -0.12 -8.73
CA ILE A 338 2.43 -1.28 -8.48
C ILE A 338 2.64 -2.05 -9.79
N GLY A 339 3.87 -2.51 -10.03
CA GLY A 339 4.21 -3.31 -11.21
C GLY A 339 5.57 -3.98 -11.07
N ASP A 340 5.80 -5.01 -11.87
CA ASP A 340 7.02 -5.83 -11.89
C ASP A 340 7.85 -5.59 -13.15
N GLY A 341 7.21 -5.35 -14.29
CA GLY A 341 7.85 -5.27 -15.59
C GLY A 341 8.13 -3.84 -16.11
N ALA A 342 8.87 -3.78 -17.22
CA ALA A 342 9.14 -2.55 -17.97
C ALA A 342 7.87 -1.84 -18.45
N ASN A 343 6.80 -2.61 -18.68
CA ASN A 343 5.49 -2.12 -19.12
C ASN A 343 4.82 -1.17 -18.11
N ASP A 344 5.21 -1.26 -16.84
CA ASP A 344 4.59 -0.51 -15.75
C ASP A 344 5.42 0.70 -15.30
N VAL A 345 6.63 0.87 -15.81
CA VAL A 345 7.54 1.98 -15.43
C VAL A 345 6.88 3.35 -15.60
N ASN A 346 6.19 3.58 -16.73
CA ASN A 346 5.51 4.86 -16.97
C ASN A 346 4.31 5.06 -16.04
N MET A 347 3.62 3.97 -15.67
CA MET A 347 2.51 4.00 -14.73
C MET A 347 3.01 4.33 -13.32
N ILE A 348 4.09 3.67 -12.88
CA ILE A 348 4.77 3.87 -11.60
C ILE A 348 5.22 5.33 -11.45
N LYS A 349 5.92 5.88 -12.46
CA LYS A 349 6.39 7.28 -12.44
C LYS A 349 5.28 8.34 -12.45
N THR A 350 4.10 8.00 -12.97
CA THR A 350 2.98 8.95 -13.06
C THR A 350 2.17 9.02 -11.76
N ALA A 351 2.16 7.94 -10.98
CA ALA A 351 1.49 7.87 -9.69
C ALA A 351 2.15 8.79 -8.65
N HIS A 352 1.47 9.02 -7.51
CA HIS A 352 2.09 9.74 -6.39
C HIS A 352 3.08 8.88 -5.64
N ILE A 353 2.80 7.57 -5.58
CA ILE A 353 3.66 6.57 -4.95
C ILE A 353 3.81 5.42 -5.94
N GLY A 354 5.06 5.13 -6.32
CA GLY A 354 5.44 4.04 -7.19
C GLY A 354 6.01 2.86 -6.41
N VAL A 355 5.49 1.66 -6.65
CA VAL A 355 5.96 0.43 -6.01
C VAL A 355 6.42 -0.58 -7.06
N GLY A 356 7.67 -1.02 -6.97
CA GLY A 356 8.26 -2.04 -7.84
C GLY A 356 8.25 -3.41 -7.19
N ILE A 357 7.75 -4.43 -7.89
CA ILE A 357 7.89 -5.82 -7.47
C ILE A 357 9.16 -6.40 -8.10
N SER A 358 10.04 -6.97 -7.28
CA SER A 358 11.23 -7.67 -7.78
C SER A 358 10.84 -9.05 -8.34
N GLY A 359 10.61 -9.12 -9.66
CA GLY A 359 10.26 -10.35 -10.38
C GLY A 359 11.38 -10.91 -11.27
N GLN A 360 11.10 -12.02 -11.95
CA GLN A 360 12.02 -12.63 -12.93
C GLN A 360 12.08 -11.86 -14.28
N GLU A 361 11.11 -10.98 -14.55
CA GLU A 361 11.01 -10.22 -15.81
C GLU A 361 11.97 -9.01 -15.90
N GLY A 362 12.80 -8.79 -14.88
CA GLY A 362 13.85 -7.78 -14.85
C GLY A 362 13.69 -6.71 -13.76
N MET A 363 14.75 -5.92 -13.54
CA MET A 363 14.81 -4.96 -12.41
C MET A 363 14.33 -3.54 -12.77
N GLN A 364 13.77 -3.32 -13.96
CA GLN A 364 13.47 -1.96 -14.46
C GLN A 364 12.38 -1.26 -13.64
N ALA A 365 11.31 -1.96 -13.25
CA ALA A 365 10.26 -1.40 -12.39
C ALA A 365 10.82 -1.04 -11.01
N VAL A 366 11.65 -1.91 -10.43
CA VAL A 366 12.29 -1.72 -9.13
C VAL A 366 13.18 -0.47 -9.11
N MET A 367 14.05 -0.30 -10.12
CA MET A 367 14.96 0.85 -10.21
C MET A 367 14.25 2.20 -10.42
N SER A 368 13.00 2.17 -10.88
CA SER A 368 12.21 3.37 -11.18
C SER A 368 11.07 3.62 -10.18
N SER A 369 11.01 2.82 -9.12
CA SER A 369 9.98 2.89 -8.07
C SER A 369 10.49 3.58 -6.80
N ASP A 370 9.57 4.13 -6.00
CA ASP A 370 9.89 4.74 -4.69
C ASP A 370 10.15 3.66 -3.63
N TYR A 371 9.39 2.57 -3.69
CA TYR A 371 9.52 1.40 -2.82
C TYR A 371 9.64 0.12 -3.65
N SER A 372 10.50 -0.79 -3.22
CA SER A 372 10.60 -2.11 -3.85
C SER A 372 10.53 -3.24 -2.85
N PHE A 373 9.85 -4.32 -3.23
CA PHE A 373 9.79 -5.56 -2.44
C PHE A 373 9.52 -6.77 -3.34
N GLY A 374 9.83 -7.98 -2.86
CA GLY A 374 9.77 -9.19 -3.69
C GLY A 374 8.37 -9.77 -3.94
N GLN A 375 7.36 -9.46 -3.12
CA GLN A 375 6.04 -10.08 -3.20
C GLN A 375 4.92 -9.11 -2.88
N PHE A 376 3.78 -9.23 -3.56
CA PHE A 376 2.60 -8.37 -3.38
C PHE A 376 2.08 -8.33 -1.93
N ARG A 377 2.21 -9.43 -1.18
CA ARG A 377 1.73 -9.53 0.23
C ARG A 377 2.31 -8.50 1.18
N TYR A 378 3.47 -7.91 0.86
CA TYR A 378 4.09 -6.91 1.72
C TYR A 378 3.43 -5.54 1.60
N LEU A 379 2.64 -5.31 0.55
CA LEU A 379 1.89 -4.06 0.34
C LEU A 379 0.92 -3.77 1.50
N GLN A 380 0.26 -4.80 2.06
CA GLN A 380 -0.64 -4.62 3.21
C GLN A 380 0.11 -4.03 4.42
N ARG A 381 1.36 -4.45 4.65
CA ARG A 381 2.16 -3.99 5.79
C ARG A 381 2.73 -2.61 5.52
N LEU A 382 3.22 -2.38 4.31
CA LEU A 382 3.72 -1.07 3.89
C LEU A 382 2.65 0.00 4.06
N LEU A 383 1.43 -0.22 3.56
CA LEU A 383 0.36 0.77 3.65
C LEU A 383 -0.27 0.85 5.04
N LEU A 384 -0.85 -0.25 5.53
CA LEU A 384 -1.69 -0.22 6.74
C LEU A 384 -0.89 0.00 8.02
N VAL A 385 0.40 -0.36 8.03
CA VAL A 385 1.28 -0.12 9.19
C VAL A 385 2.14 1.11 8.95
N HIS A 386 3.08 1.05 8.00
CA HIS A 386 4.09 2.10 7.84
C HIS A 386 3.50 3.39 7.27
N GLY A 387 2.62 3.32 6.26
CA GLY A 387 1.95 4.48 5.68
C GLY A 387 1.09 5.22 6.71
N ARG A 388 0.28 4.49 7.48
CA ARG A 388 -0.52 5.05 8.57
C ARG A 388 0.33 5.70 9.65
N TRP A 389 1.36 4.99 10.14
CA TRP A 389 2.26 5.55 11.17
C TRP A 389 2.98 6.79 10.67
N SER A 390 3.55 6.76 9.46
CA SER A 390 4.24 7.90 8.85
C SER A 390 3.31 9.13 8.76
N TYR A 391 2.08 8.93 8.28
CA TYR A 391 1.09 10.00 8.19
C TYR A 391 0.76 10.60 9.57
N ILE A 392 0.43 9.77 10.57
CA ILE A 392 0.09 10.24 11.92
C ILE A 392 1.27 10.98 12.57
N ARG A 393 2.48 10.41 12.45
CA ARG A 393 3.71 11.01 12.97
C ARG A 393 3.98 12.37 12.35
N MET A 394 3.90 12.48 11.02
CA MET A 394 4.10 13.75 10.31
C MET A 394 3.04 14.79 10.71
N CYS A 395 1.78 14.38 10.86
CA CYS A 395 0.71 15.28 11.33
C CYS A 395 1.00 15.82 12.74
N LYS A 396 1.44 14.96 13.66
CA LYS A 396 1.82 15.37 15.02
C LYS A 396 3.04 16.27 15.01
N PHE A 397 4.07 15.91 14.26
CA PHE A 397 5.30 16.68 14.06
C PHE A 397 4.97 18.10 13.58
N LEU A 398 4.23 18.25 12.48
CA LEU A 398 3.90 19.56 11.91
C LEU A 398 3.07 20.41 12.89
N ARG A 399 2.05 19.82 13.53
CA ARG A 399 1.22 20.53 14.51
C ARG A 399 2.07 21.09 15.66
N TYR A 400 3.00 20.28 16.16
CA TYR A 400 3.89 20.67 17.24
C TYR A 400 4.95 21.67 16.82
N PHE A 401 5.49 21.49 15.62
CA PHE A 401 6.44 22.41 15.03
C PHE A 401 5.85 23.81 14.90
N PHE A 402 4.60 23.94 14.45
CA PHE A 402 3.92 25.24 14.42
C PHE A 402 3.64 25.78 15.81
N TYR A 403 3.04 24.97 16.70
CA TYR A 403 2.73 25.37 18.07
C TYR A 403 3.95 25.95 18.82
N LYS A 404 5.10 25.25 18.81
CA LYS A 404 6.29 25.68 19.55
C LYS A 404 6.88 26.97 19.00
N ASN A 405 6.81 27.17 17.67
CA ASN A 405 7.33 28.37 17.02
C ASN A 405 6.42 29.57 17.29
N PHE A 406 5.09 29.39 17.27
CA PHE A 406 4.15 30.44 17.65
C PHE A 406 4.25 30.79 19.14
N ALA A 407 4.37 29.79 20.02
CA ALA A 407 4.57 30.01 21.46
C ALA A 407 5.84 30.82 21.76
N PHE A 408 6.92 30.58 21.00
CA PHE A 408 8.18 31.31 21.12
C PHE A 408 8.11 32.72 20.53
N THR A 409 7.74 32.84 19.25
CA THR A 409 7.83 34.11 18.50
C THR A 409 6.84 35.17 18.98
N LEU A 410 5.62 34.78 19.35
CA LEU A 410 4.58 35.74 19.75
C LEU A 410 4.90 36.45 21.07
N VAL A 411 5.76 35.88 21.93
CA VAL A 411 6.22 36.56 23.16
C VAL A 411 6.94 37.86 22.83
N HIS A 412 7.70 37.92 21.73
CA HIS A 412 8.34 39.16 21.27
C HIS A 412 7.32 40.24 20.89
N ILE A 413 6.19 39.83 20.29
CA ILE A 413 5.10 40.76 19.94
C ILE A 413 4.47 41.30 21.21
N TRP A 414 4.18 40.43 22.20
CA TRP A 414 3.62 40.85 23.48
C TRP A 414 4.55 41.81 24.21
N TYR A 415 5.85 41.52 24.25
CA TYR A 415 6.86 42.39 24.83
C TYR A 415 6.97 43.74 24.11
N SER A 416 6.76 43.76 22.78
CA SER A 416 6.86 44.99 21.98
C SER A 416 5.84 46.06 22.38
N PHE A 417 4.67 45.67 22.92
CA PHE A 417 3.69 46.63 23.43
C PHE A 417 4.20 47.40 24.67
N PHE A 418 5.12 46.81 25.45
CA PHE A 418 5.64 47.41 26.68
C PHE A 418 6.96 48.16 26.48
N ASN A 419 7.72 47.84 25.43
CA ASN A 419 9.00 48.49 25.11
C ASN A 419 8.87 49.65 24.10
N GLY A 420 7.65 50.10 23.79
CA GLY A 420 7.41 51.17 22.83
C GLY A 420 7.75 50.82 21.37
N PHE A 421 7.71 49.52 21.01
CA PHE A 421 8.14 49.01 19.70
C PHE A 421 9.59 49.33 19.35
N SER A 422 10.47 49.44 20.35
CA SER A 422 11.91 49.69 20.21
C SER A 422 12.71 48.50 19.63
N ALA A 423 12.03 47.42 19.25
CA ALA A 423 12.61 46.17 18.74
C ALA A 423 13.58 45.46 19.69
N GLN A 424 13.55 45.79 20.99
CA GLN A 424 14.28 45.02 21.99
C GLN A 424 13.75 43.58 22.05
N THR A 425 14.66 42.61 21.97
CA THR A 425 14.33 41.18 22.13
C THR A 425 13.78 40.92 23.53
N ALA A 426 12.97 39.87 23.70
CA ALA A 426 12.41 39.48 25.01
C ALA A 426 13.23 38.36 25.68
N TYR A 427 14.11 37.73 24.90
CA TYR A 427 15.00 36.64 25.30
C TYR A 427 16.43 37.02 24.96
N GLU A 428 17.38 36.31 25.56
CA GLU A 428 18.78 36.39 25.17
C GLU A 428 19.02 35.91 23.73
N ASP A 429 19.98 36.54 23.04
CA ASP A 429 20.34 36.23 21.66
C ASP A 429 20.79 34.77 21.46
N TRP A 430 21.61 34.23 22.38
CA TRP A 430 21.99 32.82 22.37
C TRP A 430 20.81 31.88 22.62
N PHE A 431 19.86 32.27 23.46
CA PHE A 431 18.64 31.50 23.65
C PHE A 431 17.80 31.44 22.37
N ILE A 432 17.64 32.57 21.66
CA ILE A 432 16.90 32.65 20.40
C ILE A 432 17.49 31.68 19.36
N THR A 433 18.81 31.64 19.24
CA THR A 433 19.50 30.76 18.27
C THR A 433 19.41 29.29 18.65
N LEU A 434 19.58 28.95 19.93
CA LEU A 434 19.60 27.56 20.41
C LEU A 434 18.22 26.94 20.61
N TYR A 435 17.17 27.75 20.80
CA TYR A 435 15.81 27.26 21.07
C TYR A 435 15.31 26.29 20.00
N ASN A 436 15.45 26.66 18.73
CA ASN A 436 14.98 25.83 17.62
C ASN A 436 15.93 24.69 17.25
N VAL A 437 17.20 24.77 17.66
CA VAL A 437 18.25 23.80 17.29
C VAL A 437 18.42 22.72 18.35
N LEU A 438 18.49 23.07 19.63
CA LEU A 438 18.83 22.15 20.72
C LEU A 438 17.68 21.94 21.72
N TYR A 439 17.05 23.03 22.18
CA TYR A 439 16.15 22.95 23.35
C TYR A 439 14.78 22.34 23.05
N SER A 440 14.29 22.45 21.82
CA SER A 440 12.93 22.02 21.44
C SER A 440 12.86 21.10 20.22
N SER A 441 13.98 20.85 19.53
CA SER A 441 14.01 20.08 18.27
C SER A 441 13.95 18.55 18.51
N LEU A 442 14.73 18.07 19.47
CA LEU A 442 14.94 16.65 19.73
C LEU A 442 13.64 15.92 20.14
N PRO A 443 12.78 16.47 21.02
CA PRO A 443 11.50 15.83 21.38
C PRO A 443 10.52 15.80 20.22
N VAL A 444 10.45 16.88 19.45
CA VAL A 444 9.54 16.99 18.30
C VAL A 444 9.96 16.03 17.20
N LEU A 445 11.26 15.92 16.92
CA LEU A 445 11.80 14.97 15.94
C LEU A 445 11.57 13.52 16.38
N LEU A 446 11.85 13.16 17.63
CA LEU A 446 11.72 11.78 18.11
C LEU A 446 10.26 11.31 18.17
N VAL A 447 9.30 12.21 18.46
CA VAL A 447 7.87 11.90 18.27
C VAL A 447 7.54 11.68 16.80
N GLY A 448 8.12 12.47 15.89
CA GLY A 448 7.97 12.29 14.44
C GLY A 448 8.55 10.97 13.89
N LEU A 449 9.50 10.34 14.60
CA LEU A 449 10.15 9.11 14.15
C LEU A 449 9.61 7.85 14.85
N PHE A 450 9.46 7.90 16.17
CA PHE A 450 9.26 6.71 16.99
C PHE A 450 7.87 6.60 17.63
N ASP A 451 7.01 7.63 17.54
CA ASP A 451 5.68 7.54 18.14
C ASP A 451 4.82 6.47 17.44
N GLN A 452 4.09 5.71 18.24
CA GLN A 452 3.21 4.65 17.77
C GLN A 452 1.90 4.75 18.53
N ASP A 453 0.82 4.94 17.80
CA ASP A 453 -0.51 4.97 18.39
C ASP A 453 -1.01 3.54 18.68
N VAL A 454 -0.82 2.64 17.73
CA VAL A 454 -1.27 1.25 17.75
C VAL A 454 -0.16 0.35 17.19
N SER A 455 0.02 -0.84 17.78
CA SER A 455 1.03 -1.82 17.32
C SER A 455 0.73 -2.35 15.91
N ASP A 456 1.76 -2.77 15.18
CA ASP A 456 1.71 -3.33 13.83
C ASP A 456 0.65 -4.42 13.65
N LYS A 457 0.58 -5.40 14.57
CA LYS A 457 -0.38 -6.51 14.53
C LYS A 457 -1.83 -6.04 14.60
N LEU A 458 -2.10 -4.99 15.40
CA LEU A 458 -3.44 -4.44 15.56
C LEU A 458 -3.83 -3.58 14.35
N SER A 459 -2.88 -2.85 13.76
CA SER A 459 -3.10 -2.10 12.52
C SER A 459 -3.52 -3.03 11.38
N LEU A 460 -2.88 -4.20 11.25
CA LEU A 460 -3.25 -5.22 10.26
C LEU A 460 -4.60 -5.91 10.57
N ARG A 461 -4.94 -6.07 11.85
CA ARG A 461 -6.22 -6.68 12.28
C ARG A 461 -7.41 -5.75 12.04
N PHE A 462 -7.20 -4.43 12.13
CA PHE A 462 -8.24 -3.42 11.94
C PHE A 462 -7.89 -2.44 10.80
N PRO A 463 -8.02 -2.85 9.52
CA PRO A 463 -7.69 -1.99 8.37
C PRO A 463 -8.50 -0.69 8.29
N ARG A 464 -9.69 -0.65 8.90
CA ARG A 464 -10.55 0.55 8.97
C ARG A 464 -9.85 1.77 9.59
N LEU A 465 -8.84 1.58 10.43
CA LEU A 465 -8.05 2.66 11.01
C LEU A 465 -7.28 3.50 9.97
N TYR A 466 -7.12 2.98 8.75
CA TYR A 466 -6.45 3.69 7.65
C TYR A 466 -7.31 4.83 7.06
N VAL A 467 -8.65 4.73 7.17
CA VAL A 467 -9.61 5.69 6.59
C VAL A 467 -9.44 7.11 7.16
N LEU A 468 -8.89 7.23 8.38
CA LEU A 468 -8.58 8.52 9.01
C LEU A 468 -7.59 9.34 8.19
N GLY A 469 -6.62 8.69 7.55
CA GLY A 469 -5.64 9.34 6.69
C GLY A 469 -6.21 9.75 5.34
N GLN A 470 -7.10 8.93 4.77
CA GLN A 470 -7.74 9.21 3.47
C GLN A 470 -8.68 10.42 3.51
N LYS A 471 -9.30 10.68 4.68
CA LYS A 471 -10.24 11.80 4.88
C LYS A 471 -9.56 13.10 5.33
N ASP A 472 -8.23 13.14 5.37
CA ASP A 472 -7.43 14.28 5.82
C ASP A 472 -7.91 14.90 7.15
N LEU A 473 -8.30 14.04 8.11
CA LEU A 473 -8.87 14.47 9.38
C LEU A 473 -7.80 14.96 10.38
N LEU A 474 -6.57 14.48 10.23
CA LEU A 474 -5.48 14.76 11.17
C LEU A 474 -4.72 16.05 10.85
N PHE A 475 -4.61 16.40 9.57
CA PHE A 475 -3.94 17.62 9.13
C PHE A 475 -4.82 18.37 8.13
N ASN A 476 -5.35 19.50 8.58
CA ASN A 476 -6.23 20.37 7.80
C ASN A 476 -6.02 21.82 8.27
N TYR A 477 -6.38 22.80 7.45
CA TYR A 477 -6.28 24.23 7.79
C TYR A 477 -6.96 24.55 9.13
N LYS A 478 -8.08 23.91 9.44
CA LYS A 478 -8.75 24.06 10.75
C LYS A 478 -7.85 23.63 11.92
N LYS A 479 -7.10 22.54 11.78
CA LYS A 479 -6.18 22.04 12.81
C LYS A 479 -4.95 22.95 12.93
N PHE A 480 -4.48 23.48 11.81
CA PHE A 480 -3.41 24.49 11.78
C PHE A 480 -3.80 25.77 12.54
N PHE A 481 -4.97 26.35 12.25
CA PHE A 481 -5.45 27.52 12.98
C PHE A 481 -5.68 27.23 14.46
N ARG A 482 -6.14 26.01 14.80
CA ARG A 482 -6.22 25.59 16.21
C ARG A 482 -4.85 25.52 16.89
N SER A 483 -3.80 25.06 16.20
CA SER A 483 -2.43 25.09 16.75
C SER A 483 -1.86 26.49 16.86
N LEU A 484 -2.20 27.40 15.93
CA LEU A 484 -1.83 28.81 16.01
C LEU A 484 -2.47 29.47 17.22
N LEU A 485 -3.80 29.31 17.40
CA LEU A 485 -4.51 29.86 18.54
C LEU A 485 -3.97 29.28 19.86
N HIS A 486 -3.68 27.98 19.89
CA HIS A 486 -3.08 27.35 21.06
C HIS A 486 -1.71 27.97 21.38
N GLY A 487 -0.83 28.14 20.38
CA GLY A 487 0.48 28.78 20.57
C GLY A 487 0.38 30.24 21.00
N ALA A 488 -0.62 30.98 20.50
CA ALA A 488 -0.89 32.36 20.89
C ALA A 488 -1.37 32.49 22.35
N MET A 489 -2.23 31.57 22.80
CA MET A 489 -2.64 31.53 24.21
C MET A 489 -1.49 31.16 25.12
N THR A 490 -0.67 30.18 24.73
CA THR A 490 0.53 29.79 25.48
C THR A 490 1.54 30.93 25.58
N SER A 491 1.81 31.65 24.48
CA SER A 491 2.73 32.80 24.51
C SER A 491 2.22 33.96 25.37
N LEU A 492 0.91 34.18 25.38
CA LEU A 492 0.27 35.17 26.25
C LEU A 492 0.52 34.82 27.73
N VAL A 493 0.25 33.57 28.12
CA VAL A 493 0.45 33.10 29.50
C VAL A 493 1.93 33.17 29.91
N ILE A 494 2.84 32.73 29.04
CA ILE A 494 4.30 32.76 29.28
C ILE A 494 4.83 34.19 29.44
N PHE A 495 4.22 35.17 28.77
CA PHE A 495 4.61 36.56 28.91
C PHE A 495 4.01 37.22 30.16
N PHE A 496 2.67 37.18 30.29
CA PHE A 496 1.94 37.97 31.28
C PHE A 496 2.09 37.45 32.72
N ILE A 497 2.24 36.14 32.94
CA ILE A 497 2.40 35.62 34.32
C ILE A 497 3.75 36.03 34.91
N PRO A 498 4.90 35.79 34.27
CA PRO A 498 6.17 36.33 34.73
C PRO A 498 6.13 37.85 34.81
N TYR A 499 5.66 38.55 33.78
CA TYR A 499 5.62 40.02 33.79
C TYR A 499 4.81 40.58 34.97
N GLY A 500 3.65 40.00 35.27
CA GLY A 500 2.84 40.38 36.43
C GLY A 500 3.52 40.08 37.77
N ALA A 501 4.24 38.96 37.87
CA ALA A 501 5.03 38.64 39.07
C ALA A 501 6.14 39.68 39.31
N TYR A 502 6.83 40.11 38.24
CA TYR A 502 7.90 41.12 38.31
C TYR A 502 7.39 42.54 38.61
N LEU A 503 6.16 42.89 38.25
CA LEU A 503 5.57 44.21 38.55
C LEU A 503 5.26 44.43 40.04
N GLN A 504 4.99 43.38 40.81
CA GLN A 504 4.43 43.48 42.16
C GLN A 504 5.33 42.92 43.28
N THR A 505 6.55 42.45 43.00
CA THR A 505 7.41 41.82 44.00
C THR A 505 8.66 42.62 44.33
N MET A 506 8.99 42.66 45.62
CA MET A 506 10.33 42.95 46.14
C MET A 506 11.01 41.62 46.45
N GLY A 507 12.30 41.47 46.14
CA GLY A 507 13.05 40.24 46.40
C GLY A 507 13.17 39.97 47.91
N GLN A 508 13.48 38.73 48.28
CA GLN A 508 13.79 38.37 49.68
C GLN A 508 15.01 39.15 50.23
N ASP A 509 15.87 39.62 49.33
CA ASP A 509 17.06 40.42 49.64
C ASP A 509 16.74 41.93 49.82
N GLY A 510 15.47 42.34 49.66
CA GLY A 510 15.04 43.74 49.75
C GLY A 510 15.31 44.56 48.48
N GLU A 511 16.00 44.00 47.49
CA GLU A 511 16.17 44.60 46.17
C GLU A 511 14.97 44.29 45.26
N ALA A 512 14.52 45.29 44.49
CA ALA A 512 13.51 45.06 43.47
C ALA A 512 14.12 44.17 42.37
N PRO A 513 13.53 43.00 42.06
CA PRO A 513 14.03 42.12 41.01
C PRO A 513 13.68 42.66 39.60
N SER A 514 13.68 43.98 39.41
CA SER A 514 13.28 44.67 38.17
C SER A 514 14.26 44.48 37.00
N ASP A 515 15.22 43.58 37.13
CA ASP A 515 16.14 43.26 36.07
C ASP A 515 15.41 42.49 34.97
N TYR A 516 15.29 43.15 33.81
CA TYR A 516 14.88 42.56 32.53
C TYR A 516 15.57 41.20 32.28
N GLN A 517 16.82 41.08 32.74
CA GLN A 517 17.62 39.88 32.66
C GLN A 517 16.98 38.67 33.35
N SER A 518 16.53 38.83 34.59
CA SER A 518 15.89 37.78 35.38
C SER A 518 14.53 37.41 34.79
N PHE A 519 13.79 38.40 34.28
CA PHE A 519 12.55 38.17 33.54
C PHE A 519 12.77 37.32 32.28
N ALA A 520 13.77 37.64 31.47
CA ALA A 520 14.10 36.91 30.25
C ALA A 520 14.44 35.44 30.54
N VAL A 521 15.21 35.16 31.59
CA VAL A 521 15.53 33.79 32.03
C VAL A 521 14.27 33.07 32.53
N THR A 522 13.41 33.73 33.31
CA THR A 522 12.16 33.13 33.84
C THR A 522 11.15 32.80 32.73
N ALA A 523 11.01 33.67 31.72
CA ALA A 523 10.16 33.42 30.57
C ALA A 523 10.74 32.29 29.67
N ALA A 524 12.06 32.30 29.44
CA ALA A 524 12.75 31.28 28.65
C ALA A 524 12.67 29.88 29.27
N THR A 525 12.97 29.76 30.57
CA THR A 525 12.84 28.52 31.35
C THR A 525 11.40 27.99 31.29
N SER A 526 10.41 28.85 31.57
CA SER A 526 8.98 28.51 31.51
C SER A 526 8.57 27.99 30.13
N LEU A 527 9.02 28.63 29.05
CA LEU A 527 8.75 28.19 27.67
C LEU A 527 9.31 26.79 27.39
N VAL A 528 10.58 26.55 27.74
CA VAL A 528 11.23 25.25 27.52
C VAL A 528 10.50 24.13 28.26
N PHE A 529 10.10 24.36 29.52
CA PHE A 529 9.31 23.40 30.28
C PHE A 529 7.93 23.16 29.64
N VAL A 530 7.19 24.22 29.34
CA VAL A 530 5.83 24.10 28.78
C VAL A 530 5.88 23.32 27.47
N VAL A 531 6.78 23.65 26.55
CA VAL A 531 6.85 22.99 25.24
C VAL A 531 7.29 21.53 25.36
N ASN A 532 8.30 21.22 26.19
CA ASN A 532 8.81 19.85 26.35
C ASN A 532 7.87 18.93 27.15
N LEU A 533 7.20 19.45 28.18
CA LEU A 533 6.17 18.69 28.89
C LEU A 533 4.92 18.49 28.03
N GLN A 534 4.52 19.50 27.24
CA GLN A 534 3.37 19.40 26.33
C GLN A 534 3.55 18.30 25.28
N ILE A 535 4.71 18.22 24.61
CA ILE A 535 5.01 17.15 23.65
C ILE A 535 5.10 15.78 24.35
N GLY A 536 5.63 15.73 25.58
CA GLY A 536 5.62 14.54 26.41
C GLY A 536 4.20 14.03 26.67
N LEU A 537 3.27 14.94 27.03
CA LEU A 537 1.87 14.58 27.25
C LEU A 537 1.23 13.99 25.99
N ASP A 538 1.45 14.57 24.81
CA ASP A 538 0.83 14.10 23.55
C ASP A 538 1.50 12.88 22.89
N THR A 539 2.61 12.42 23.45
CA THR A 539 3.24 11.16 23.05
C THR A 539 2.34 9.99 23.45
N SER A 540 2.03 9.10 22.50
CA SER A 540 1.11 7.97 22.75
C SER A 540 1.85 6.80 23.38
N TYR A 541 3.09 6.59 22.94
CA TYR A 541 3.93 5.48 23.37
C TYR A 541 5.23 5.99 24.00
N TRP A 542 5.31 5.86 25.33
CA TRP A 542 6.50 6.21 26.09
C TRP A 542 7.57 5.12 25.95
N THR A 543 8.62 5.45 25.22
CA THR A 543 9.86 4.68 25.15
C THR A 543 10.93 5.36 25.98
N PHE A 544 11.99 4.61 26.33
CA PHE A 544 13.18 5.20 26.95
C PHE A 544 13.76 6.35 26.10
N VAL A 545 13.74 6.21 24.77
CA VAL A 545 14.22 7.24 23.83
C VAL A 545 13.38 8.51 23.90
N ASN A 546 12.05 8.40 23.93
CA ASN A 546 11.16 9.57 24.03
C ASN A 546 11.29 10.23 25.42
N ALA A 547 11.44 9.45 26.49
CA ALA A 547 11.67 9.98 27.83
C ALA A 547 13.01 10.72 27.94
N PHE A 548 14.08 10.09 27.47
CA PHE A 548 15.41 10.71 27.39
C PHE A 548 15.37 11.99 26.56
N SER A 549 14.57 12.03 25.50
CA SER A 549 14.43 13.23 24.68
C SER A 549 13.84 14.41 25.46
N VAL A 550 12.70 14.19 26.11
CA VAL A 550 11.98 15.25 26.85
C VAL A 550 12.82 15.75 28.03
N PHE A 551 13.30 14.84 28.89
CA PHE A 551 14.06 15.22 30.07
C PHE A 551 15.49 15.65 29.73
N GLY A 552 16.10 15.02 28.73
CA GLY A 552 17.43 15.37 28.23
C GLY A 552 17.47 16.77 27.62
N SER A 553 16.46 17.17 26.84
CA SER A 553 16.38 18.55 26.33
C SER A 553 16.25 19.60 27.44
N ILE A 554 15.54 19.30 28.52
CA ILE A 554 15.46 20.18 29.69
C ILE A 554 16.81 20.23 30.42
N ALA A 555 17.48 19.09 30.61
CA ALA A 555 18.80 19.03 31.25
C ALA A 555 19.89 19.76 30.43
N ILE A 556 19.89 19.58 29.11
CA ILE A 556 20.79 20.27 28.18
C ILE A 556 20.57 21.78 28.24
N TYR A 557 19.31 22.22 28.32
CA TYR A 557 18.99 23.64 28.48
C TYR A 557 19.63 24.20 29.76
N PHE A 558 19.41 23.58 30.91
CA PHE A 558 20.04 24.04 32.15
C PHE A 558 21.56 24.03 32.10
N GLY A 559 22.18 22.96 31.56
CA GLY A 559 23.63 22.90 31.41
C GLY A 559 24.19 24.07 30.61
N ILE A 560 23.63 24.33 29.42
CA ILE A 560 24.08 25.43 28.55
C ILE A 560 23.78 26.80 29.19
N THR A 561 22.62 26.98 29.82
CA THR A 561 22.28 28.24 30.49
C THR A 561 23.19 28.49 31.69
N PHE A 562 23.51 27.50 32.52
CA PHE A 562 24.46 27.72 33.63
C PHE A 562 25.87 28.03 33.12
N ASP A 563 26.31 27.40 32.03
CA ASP A 563 27.61 27.67 31.41
C ASP A 563 27.66 29.09 30.82
N PHE A 564 26.67 29.49 30.01
CA PHE A 564 26.67 30.81 29.34
C PHE A 564 26.52 31.98 30.30
N HIS A 565 25.81 31.78 31.41
CA HIS A 565 25.68 32.79 32.46
C HIS A 565 26.82 32.73 33.50
N SER A 566 27.80 31.83 33.34
CA SER A 566 28.93 31.72 34.25
C SER A 566 29.90 32.90 34.11
N ALA A 567 30.52 33.30 35.21
CA ALA A 567 31.51 34.37 35.21
C ALA A 567 32.73 34.05 34.33
N GLY A 568 33.08 32.76 34.18
CA GLY A 568 34.26 32.33 33.42
C GLY A 568 34.14 32.60 31.92
N ILE A 569 32.98 32.29 31.32
CA ILE A 569 32.74 32.52 29.88
C ILE A 569 32.60 34.01 29.57
N HIS A 570 31.99 34.77 30.48
CA HIS A 570 31.91 36.23 30.32
C HIS A 570 33.28 36.91 30.31
N VAL A 571 34.21 36.49 31.17
CA VAL A 571 35.57 37.03 31.19
C VAL A 571 36.30 36.74 29.88
N LEU A 572 36.02 35.60 29.24
CA LEU A 572 36.63 35.22 27.97
C LEU A 572 36.01 35.98 26.77
N PHE A 573 34.70 36.21 26.77
CA PHE A 573 33.99 36.88 25.67
C PHE A 573 32.91 37.88 26.18
N PRO A 574 33.29 39.08 26.66
CA PRO A 574 32.37 40.01 27.30
C PRO A 574 31.30 40.62 26.36
N SER A 575 31.61 40.74 25.07
CA SER A 575 30.68 41.31 24.08
C SER A 575 29.59 40.33 23.65
N ALA A 576 29.83 39.02 23.78
CA ALA A 576 28.94 37.97 23.30
C ALA A 576 28.00 37.42 24.39
N PHE A 577 28.36 37.54 25.66
CA PHE A 577 27.55 37.10 26.79
C PHE A 577 27.32 38.29 27.70
N GLN A 578 26.10 38.81 27.79
CA GLN A 578 25.78 40.02 28.57
C GLN A 578 25.07 39.71 29.90
N PHE A 579 24.63 38.47 30.09
CA PHE A 579 23.87 38.04 31.27
C PHE A 579 24.76 37.33 32.29
N THR A 580 25.56 38.07 33.05
CA THR A 580 26.46 37.51 34.07
C THR A 580 25.72 37.13 35.35
N GLY A 581 25.84 35.87 35.77
CA GLY A 581 25.28 35.43 37.06
C GLY A 581 23.75 35.48 37.14
N THR A 582 23.05 35.86 36.08
CA THR A 582 21.59 36.02 36.06
C THR A 582 20.89 34.70 36.31
N ALA A 583 21.29 33.61 35.64
CA ALA A 583 20.67 32.30 35.81
C ALA A 583 20.79 31.75 37.25
N PRO A 584 21.99 31.70 37.89
CA PRO A 584 22.08 31.25 39.27
C PRO A 584 21.38 32.19 40.26
N ASN A 585 21.36 33.50 40.01
CA ASN A 585 20.64 34.45 40.89
C ASN A 585 19.12 34.30 40.78
N ALA A 586 18.59 34.20 39.56
CA ALA A 586 17.16 33.99 39.32
C ALA A 586 16.68 32.63 39.85
N LEU A 587 17.41 31.55 39.56
CA LEU A 587 17.00 30.19 39.96
C LEU A 587 17.23 29.91 41.46
N LYS A 588 17.97 30.75 42.19
CA LYS A 588 18.09 30.62 43.65
C LYS A 588 16.82 31.08 44.38
N GLN A 589 16.06 32.00 43.77
CA GLN A 589 14.90 32.61 44.42
C GLN A 589 13.67 31.71 44.30
N LEU A 590 13.05 31.38 45.44
CA LEU A 590 11.91 30.45 45.50
C LEU A 590 10.67 30.99 44.78
N TYR A 591 10.44 32.30 44.80
CA TYR A 591 9.26 32.90 44.15
C TYR A 591 9.30 32.72 42.62
N LEU A 592 10.49 32.69 42.00
CA LEU A 592 10.63 32.43 40.57
C LEU A 592 10.27 30.98 40.21
N TRP A 593 10.61 30.01 41.06
CA TRP A 593 10.13 28.63 40.92
C TRP A 593 8.61 28.52 41.02
N LEU A 594 7.99 29.27 41.93
CA LEU A 594 6.53 29.31 42.05
C LEU A 594 5.87 29.95 40.81
N THR A 595 6.44 31.03 40.28
CA THR A 595 5.98 31.68 39.04
C THR A 595 6.11 30.74 37.83
N MET A 596 7.23 30.02 37.71
CA MET A 596 7.42 29.01 36.67
C MET A 596 6.40 27.88 36.80
N ALA A 597 6.22 27.33 38.01
CA ALA A 597 5.26 26.26 38.27
C ALA A 597 3.81 26.69 37.97
N LEU A 598 3.44 27.92 38.35
CA LEU A 598 2.15 28.51 38.03
C LEU A 598 1.96 28.65 36.50
N THR A 599 2.96 29.17 35.80
CA THR A 599 2.93 29.33 34.33
C THR A 599 2.75 27.99 33.64
N ILE A 600 3.48 26.95 34.08
CA ILE A 600 3.36 25.58 33.56
C ILE A 600 1.97 25.02 33.83
N ALA A 601 1.44 25.17 35.06
CA ALA A 601 0.13 24.67 35.43
C ALA A 601 -0.99 25.32 34.58
N VAL A 602 -0.97 26.65 34.43
CA VAL A 602 -1.97 27.39 33.65
C VAL A 602 -1.93 27.00 32.17
N CYS A 603 -0.75 26.71 31.61
CA CYS A 603 -0.62 26.25 30.23
C CYS A 603 -1.09 24.79 30.04
N LEU A 604 -0.70 23.88 30.92
CA LEU A 604 -0.89 22.44 30.72
C LEU A 604 -2.25 21.92 31.22
N LEU A 605 -2.79 22.46 32.32
CA LEU A 605 -4.05 21.97 32.91
C LEU A 605 -5.23 22.02 31.92
N PRO A 606 -5.47 23.11 31.17
CA PRO A 606 -6.55 23.16 30.19
C PRO A 606 -6.41 22.10 29.10
N VAL A 607 -5.18 21.81 28.65
CA VAL A 607 -4.90 20.79 27.64
C VAL A 607 -5.24 19.40 28.19
N VAL A 608 -4.76 19.09 29.40
CA VAL A 608 -5.02 17.79 30.05
C VAL A 608 -6.53 17.60 30.27
N ALA A 609 -7.22 18.63 30.77
CA ALA A 609 -8.67 18.60 30.97
C ALA A 609 -9.44 18.41 29.67
N GLN A 610 -9.08 19.17 28.61
CA GLN A 610 -9.72 19.03 27.29
C GLN A 610 -9.51 17.63 26.72
N ARG A 611 -8.31 17.05 26.89
CA ARG A 611 -8.01 15.70 26.41
C ARG A 611 -8.81 14.65 27.16
N PHE A 612 -8.82 14.71 28.49
CA PHE A 612 -9.60 13.81 29.32
C PHE A 612 -11.08 13.85 28.92
N LEU A 613 -11.65 15.05 28.80
CA LEU A 613 -13.03 15.25 28.38
C LEU A 613 -13.31 14.69 26.99
N SER A 614 -12.40 14.93 26.03
CA SER A 614 -12.55 14.42 24.67
C SER A 614 -12.50 12.89 24.61
N MET A 615 -11.64 12.27 25.42
CA MET A 615 -11.50 10.81 25.48
C MET A 615 -12.74 10.16 26.11
N THR A 616 -13.36 10.80 27.11
CA THR A 616 -14.56 10.28 27.79
C THR A 616 -15.83 10.48 26.97
N ILE A 617 -16.02 11.65 26.35
CA ILE A 617 -17.28 12.00 25.67
C ILE A 617 -17.30 11.51 24.22
N CYS A 618 -16.19 11.66 23.49
CA CYS A 618 -16.08 11.33 22.06
C CYS A 618 -14.77 10.60 21.76
N PRO A 619 -14.62 9.32 22.19
CA PRO A 619 -13.40 8.55 21.97
C PRO A 619 -13.12 8.39 20.47
N SER A 620 -11.86 8.58 20.07
CA SER A 620 -11.46 8.33 18.68
C SER A 620 -11.49 6.84 18.37
N GLU A 621 -11.64 6.46 17.09
CA GLU A 621 -11.64 5.04 16.68
C GLU A 621 -10.34 4.32 17.10
N SER A 622 -9.21 5.01 17.14
CA SER A 622 -7.94 4.50 17.70
C SER A 622 -8.00 4.27 19.21
N ASP A 623 -8.72 5.13 19.95
CA ASP A 623 -8.90 4.98 21.40
C ASP A 623 -9.82 3.80 21.71
N ARG A 624 -10.90 3.63 20.94
CA ARG A 624 -11.83 2.49 21.07
C ARG A 624 -11.12 1.15 20.86
N VAL A 625 -10.30 1.04 19.81
CA VAL A 625 -9.50 -0.18 19.56
C VAL A 625 -8.48 -0.45 20.67
N SER A 626 -7.89 0.61 21.22
CA SER A 626 -6.93 0.51 22.33
C SER A 626 -7.61 0.11 23.64
N GLU A 627 -8.82 0.61 23.88
CA GLU A 627 -9.65 0.29 25.03
C GLU A 627 -10.18 -1.14 24.99
N GLU A 628 -10.68 -1.60 23.83
CA GLU A 628 -11.05 -3.01 23.62
C GLU A 628 -9.91 -3.97 23.97
N ARG A 629 -8.66 -3.59 23.66
CA ARG A 629 -7.48 -4.37 24.05
C ARG A 629 -7.27 -4.37 25.55
N ARG A 630 -7.39 -3.21 26.22
CA ARG A 630 -7.24 -3.10 27.69
C ARG A 630 -8.29 -3.97 28.40
N VAL A 631 -9.53 -3.94 27.94
CA VAL A 631 -10.63 -4.78 28.44
C VAL A 631 -10.33 -6.26 28.21
N ARG A 632 -9.93 -6.67 26.99
CA ARG A 632 -9.57 -8.07 26.70
C ARG A 632 -8.36 -8.56 27.50
N ARG A 633 -7.36 -7.71 27.76
CA ARG A 633 -6.23 -8.05 28.65
C ARG A 633 -6.68 -8.22 30.10
N CYS A 634 -7.50 -7.33 30.65
CA CYS A 634 -8.04 -7.48 32.00
C CYS A 634 -8.96 -8.71 32.12
N GLY A 635 -9.72 -9.03 31.07
CA GLY A 635 -10.51 -10.25 30.95
C GLY A 635 -9.69 -11.54 30.86
N ALA A 636 -8.55 -11.50 30.15
CA ALA A 636 -7.64 -12.64 30.07
C ALA A 636 -6.87 -12.87 31.39
N VAL A 637 -6.46 -11.79 32.07
CA VAL A 637 -5.78 -11.85 33.38
C VAL A 637 -6.72 -12.29 34.50
N SER A 638 -8.01 -11.92 34.43
CA SER A 638 -9.03 -12.44 35.35
C SER A 638 -9.33 -13.92 35.12
N ARG A 639 -9.43 -14.37 33.85
CA ARG A 639 -9.57 -15.80 33.51
C ARG A 639 -8.36 -16.66 33.90
N SER A 640 -7.14 -16.12 33.80
CA SER A 640 -5.93 -16.82 34.25
C SER A 640 -5.77 -16.83 35.78
N ARG A 641 -6.45 -15.94 36.50
CA ARG A 641 -6.52 -15.95 37.98
C ARG A 641 -7.59 -16.90 38.51
N THR A 642 -8.65 -17.18 37.74
CA THR A 642 -9.69 -18.17 38.10
C THR A 642 -9.31 -19.61 37.79
N SER A 643 -8.18 -19.88 37.14
CA SER A 643 -7.61 -21.23 37.04
C SER A 643 -6.68 -21.53 38.23
N THR A 644 -7.20 -21.40 39.45
CA THR A 644 -6.58 -21.96 40.65
C THR A 644 -7.01 -23.42 40.76
N TRP A 645 -6.06 -24.33 40.47
CA TRP A 645 -5.93 -25.71 40.94
C TRP A 645 -7.21 -26.43 41.43
N PRO A 646 -7.71 -27.46 40.73
CA PRO A 646 -8.58 -28.42 41.38
C PRO A 646 -7.77 -29.16 42.44
N ARG A 647 -8.20 -29.04 43.72
CA ARG A 647 -7.72 -29.86 44.84
C ARG A 647 -7.88 -31.33 44.47
N ARG A 648 -6.76 -32.06 44.36
CA ARG A 648 -6.78 -33.52 44.29
C ARG A 648 -7.17 -34.09 45.67
N PRO A 649 -8.12 -35.03 45.76
CA PRO A 649 -8.18 -35.92 46.91
C PRO A 649 -7.03 -36.93 46.84
N ARG A 650 -6.38 -37.16 47.99
CA ARG A 650 -5.39 -38.21 48.20
C ARG A 650 -6.15 -39.49 48.57
N SER A 651 -6.11 -40.52 47.73
CA SER A 651 -6.02 -41.92 48.16
C SER A 651 -5.95 -42.88 46.96
N GLU A 652 -5.19 -43.95 47.17
CA GLU A 652 -5.12 -45.23 46.44
C GLU A 652 -4.25 -45.32 45.18
N LEU A 653 -3.04 -45.84 45.43
CA LEU A 653 -2.22 -46.59 44.48
C LEU A 653 -3.04 -47.74 43.86
N ARG A 654 -3.08 -47.80 42.53
CA ARG A 654 -3.05 -49.08 41.82
C ARG A 654 -2.36 -48.93 40.46
N THR A 655 -1.47 -49.88 40.25
CA THR A 655 -0.64 -50.18 39.08
C THR A 655 -1.39 -50.18 37.75
N GLU A 656 -0.81 -49.61 36.68
CA GLU A 656 -0.68 -50.23 35.35
C GLU A 656 -0.13 -49.27 34.26
N GLY A 657 0.82 -49.79 33.46
CA GLY A 657 0.94 -49.53 32.01
C GLY A 657 1.24 -48.12 31.50
N ARG A 658 2.52 -47.70 31.50
CA ARG A 658 2.98 -46.47 30.83
C ARG A 658 3.44 -46.77 29.40
N THR A 659 2.53 -46.76 28.43
CA THR A 659 2.87 -46.69 26.99
C THR A 659 3.30 -45.27 26.62
N ARG A 660 4.62 -45.03 26.62
CA ARG A 660 5.21 -43.86 25.97
C ARG A 660 5.16 -44.06 24.45
N ARG A 661 4.33 -43.29 23.74
CA ARG A 661 4.50 -43.08 22.29
C ARG A 661 5.78 -42.29 22.07
N ALA A 662 6.86 -43.01 21.81
CA ALA A 662 8.08 -42.47 21.23
C ALA A 662 7.81 -42.09 19.77
N VAL A 663 8.23 -40.87 19.40
CA VAL A 663 8.29 -40.42 18.01
C VAL A 663 9.38 -41.24 17.32
N LEU A 664 8.97 -42.14 16.42
CA LEU A 664 9.86 -42.97 15.63
C LEU A 664 10.53 -42.08 14.56
N ARG A 665 11.78 -41.68 14.79
CA ARG A 665 12.68 -41.22 13.73
C ARG A 665 13.26 -42.46 13.06
N ILE A 666 12.89 -42.69 11.79
CA ILE A 666 13.50 -43.70 10.94
C ILE A 666 14.87 -43.16 10.47
N PRO A 667 16.00 -43.83 10.73
CA PRO A 667 17.28 -43.47 10.14
C PRO A 667 17.38 -44.02 8.71
N LEU A 668 17.69 -43.15 7.76
CA LEU A 668 18.12 -43.53 6.41
C LEU A 668 19.53 -44.15 6.49
N PRO A 669 19.82 -45.27 5.79
CA PRO A 669 21.14 -45.85 5.75
C PRO A 669 22.10 -45.03 4.87
N ALA A 670 23.31 -44.83 5.37
CA ALA A 670 24.42 -44.20 4.66
C ALA A 670 24.86 -45.06 3.44
N PRO A 671 25.34 -44.43 2.36
CA PRO A 671 25.89 -45.15 1.22
C PRO A 671 27.24 -45.79 1.59
N ARG A 672 27.39 -47.09 1.28
CA ARG A 672 28.70 -47.75 1.23
C ARG A 672 29.09 -47.87 -0.24
N LEU A 673 30.27 -47.29 -0.53
CA LEU A 673 31.17 -47.45 -1.68
C LEU A 673 30.60 -47.15 -3.08
#